data_AF-A0A1G6CX99-F1
#
_entry.id   AF-A0A1G6CX99-F1
#
_cell.length_a   1.000
_cell.length_b   1.000
_cell.length_c   1.000
_cell.angle_alpha   90.00
_cell.angle_beta   90.00
_cell.angle_gamma   90.00
#
_symmetry.space_group_name_H-M   'P 1'
#
loop_
_entity.id
_entity.type
_entity.pdbx_description
1 polymer ?
#
loop_
_entity_poly.entity_id
_entity_poly.type
_entity_poly.pdbx_seq_one_letter_code
_entity_poly.pdbx_strand_id
1 'polypeptide(L)'
;MKKLFTIAAAAAVMLCFSAFSAAAADSPDSEGEGTVISREQEQEQEQEQEPEPEPDPYDLSQCEVSFKYKSYTFTGKAITPDSRNGADEVTVTLNGKVLAKGRDYLIGYRDNINVGYNTAVLTVTGIGDYNGSKEAGFTIKPTKTSLTKLTTSKGNIRASWEPVADALGYQVLYSIDPSFVNEVHSTTVTNRTYVNLTNVPKVGECWFVKVRAFITSDGTVSGVRYGNYSKAKNVTVRGNIGSVTMPYQAYTYKGKEIKPALTVTDTKGYLLSENDYNAVFENNINVGTAKVTVKGKGSYSGTFITTFTVKPNDLSDNRATIPALEYIYAGSPVKPKPTLKVSGIKLTRNSDYYVTYSNNDAVGTATVTLTGLGNFSGTTSRTYSIVKAAAGKSTVNGTTYYADSNGNVERSVTDGVISYSDKYLNKYAKKQITAGGYALSTALPRVDIDTISRGASSRKINITWKHFMDDRYSSYLLLRGDTEGKKWTVLGEIPASDSDKDYKYTDNIKSENSRFFRYALAGVSVRDGKKYAGQLTFDVGWAKVKLCLDPGHYIGCNANSEYSEGTQMLLLGGKLKDSLTSTKLLGTAFATVKITRTGDGVTETFAAGVPNEKFIGYGDGYGEALMARGKYSKGCDYFISLHTNATSTNSWYTSDFWEVQCYINNVGNANSFDWQVSYELGKAASKTIAPGGKTVESRAAFKDRNVINRHVSANGDTYRLGDTYYAVTRAADRVGVPGVLIEHSFHTNPEVRKWMLSDKNLAKLAKAESNAILRQYGFPIEK
;
A
#
# COMPACT_ATOMS: atom_id res chain seq x y z
N MET A 1 20.68 7.43 44.07
CA MET A 1 21.71 8.46 44.36
C MET A 1 21.10 9.36 45.44
N LYS A 2 21.73 9.61 46.61
CA LYS A 2 22.72 10.67 46.90
C LYS A 2 22.22 12.04 46.39
N LYS A 3 22.00 13.11 47.18
CA LYS A 3 22.40 13.52 48.57
C LYS A 3 21.20 14.23 49.30
N LEU A 4 21.03 14.30 50.63
CA LEU A 4 21.77 15.01 51.74
C LEU A 4 21.82 16.54 51.56
N PHE A 5 21.76 17.45 52.57
CA PHE A 5 21.63 17.44 54.06
C PHE A 5 20.51 18.46 54.48
N THR A 6 20.19 18.94 55.71
CA THR A 6 20.63 18.94 57.16
C THR A 6 19.34 19.25 57.99
N ILE A 7 19.02 18.89 59.24
CA ILE A 7 19.64 18.38 60.50
C ILE A 7 20.02 19.45 61.57
N ALA A 8 19.06 19.79 62.46
CA ALA A 8 19.21 20.21 63.88
C ALA A 8 17.81 20.09 64.58
N ALA A 9 17.52 19.36 65.67
CA ALA A 9 18.19 19.01 66.95
C ALA A 9 17.87 20.00 68.11
N ALA A 10 17.78 19.62 69.41
CA ALA A 10 17.03 18.55 70.13
C ALA A 10 17.56 18.39 71.59
N ALA A 11 16.70 18.52 72.61
CA ALA A 11 16.84 18.05 74.02
C ALA A 11 15.61 18.53 74.83
N ALA A 12 14.86 17.81 75.67
CA ALA A 12 14.85 16.43 76.22
C ALA A 12 15.58 16.16 77.56
N VAL A 13 15.00 15.23 78.35
CA VAL A 13 15.41 14.70 79.69
C VAL A 13 15.37 15.78 80.81
N MET A 14 14.96 15.58 82.08
CA MET A 14 14.89 14.45 83.04
C MET A 14 13.63 14.60 83.93
N LEU A 15 13.14 13.69 84.79
CA LEU A 15 13.23 12.25 85.16
C LEU A 15 11.99 12.06 86.11
N CYS A 16 11.40 10.93 86.49
CA CYS A 16 11.32 9.51 86.13
C CYS A 16 10.51 8.84 87.27
N PHE A 17 10.11 7.58 87.10
CA PHE A 17 9.51 6.68 88.10
C PHE A 17 8.09 6.95 88.65
N SER A 18 7.44 5.82 88.93
CA SER A 18 6.06 5.62 89.34
C SER A 18 6.01 4.77 90.61
N ALA A 19 5.04 5.02 91.49
CA ALA A 19 4.65 4.11 92.58
C ALA A 19 3.15 4.22 92.87
N PHE A 20 2.63 3.37 93.76
CA PHE A 20 1.20 3.06 93.89
C PHE A 20 0.59 3.52 95.23
N SER A 21 -0.74 3.75 95.19
CA SER A 21 -1.75 3.52 96.25
C SER A 21 -1.68 4.19 97.64
N ALA A 22 -2.81 4.86 97.94
CA ALA A 22 -3.63 4.72 99.15
C ALA A 22 -3.34 5.53 100.45
N ALA A 23 -4.43 5.63 101.22
CA ALA A 23 -4.60 6.08 102.61
C ALA A 23 -4.55 7.59 102.93
N ALA A 24 -5.57 8.00 103.69
CA ALA A 24 -5.85 9.32 104.25
C ALA A 24 -5.11 9.57 105.58
N ALA A 25 -5.49 10.66 106.27
CA ALA A 25 -5.10 11.07 107.63
C ALA A 25 -3.63 11.55 107.79
N ASP A 26 -3.26 12.34 108.80
CA ASP A 26 -3.95 13.34 109.65
C ASP A 26 -2.85 14.05 110.49
N SER A 27 -3.09 15.24 111.06
CA SER A 27 -2.14 15.86 112.01
C SER A 27 -2.78 16.94 112.89
N PRO A 28 -2.39 17.09 114.17
CA PRO A 28 -3.36 17.44 115.22
C PRO A 28 -3.03 18.72 116.03
N ASP A 29 -3.95 19.08 116.93
CA ASP A 29 -3.74 19.54 118.34
C ASP A 29 -5.11 20.04 118.89
N SER A 30 -5.48 19.96 120.16
CA SER A 30 -5.02 19.16 121.33
C SER A 30 -6.11 19.24 122.44
N GLU A 31 -6.21 18.20 123.31
CA GLU A 31 -6.81 18.12 124.68
C GLU A 31 -8.10 18.92 125.06
N GLY A 32 -9.05 18.43 125.89
CA GLY A 32 -9.23 17.17 126.62
C GLY A 32 -10.43 17.26 127.61
N GLU A 33 -10.95 16.12 128.09
CA GLU A 33 -12.03 15.96 129.10
C GLU A 33 -13.43 16.56 128.74
N GLY A 34 -14.60 16.08 129.22
CA GLY A 34 -14.96 14.88 129.98
C GLY A 34 -16.49 14.75 130.19
N THR A 35 -17.00 13.51 130.29
CA THR A 35 -18.26 12.97 130.89
C THR A 35 -19.36 13.87 131.51
N VAL A 36 -20.67 13.52 131.60
CA VAL A 36 -21.57 12.47 131.00
C VAL A 36 -23.03 12.64 131.55
N ILE A 37 -24.09 12.22 130.81
CA ILE A 37 -25.55 12.14 131.17
C ILE A 37 -26.27 13.44 131.66
N SER A 38 -27.60 13.61 131.74
CA SER A 38 -28.84 12.82 131.39
C SER A 38 -30.09 13.73 131.31
N ARG A 39 -31.20 13.24 130.71
CA ARG A 39 -32.66 13.32 131.11
C ARG A 39 -33.25 14.59 131.79
N GLU A 40 -34.53 14.96 131.64
CA GLU A 40 -35.74 14.33 131.04
C GLU A 40 -36.78 15.43 130.64
N GLN A 41 -37.92 15.01 130.04
CA GLN A 41 -39.26 15.64 129.83
C GLN A 41 -39.52 17.12 130.26
N GLU A 42 -40.32 17.93 129.54
CA GLU A 42 -41.80 17.82 129.40
C GLU A 42 -42.39 18.55 128.15
N GLN A 43 -43.70 18.40 127.92
CA GLN A 43 -44.56 19.18 127.00
C GLN A 43 -45.20 20.35 127.79
N GLU A 44 -45.86 21.41 127.30
CA GLU A 44 -46.66 21.74 126.10
C GLU A 44 -46.35 23.22 125.68
N GLN A 45 -47.01 23.95 124.76
CA GLN A 45 -48.37 23.92 124.21
C GLN A 45 -48.45 24.69 122.86
N GLU A 46 -49.59 24.62 122.16
CA GLU A 46 -49.76 25.03 120.76
C GLU A 46 -50.10 26.53 120.56
N GLN A 47 -49.77 27.05 119.37
CA GLN A 47 -50.49 28.15 118.72
C GLN A 47 -50.65 27.82 117.24
N GLU A 48 -51.90 27.86 116.74
CA GLU A 48 -52.19 27.74 115.31
C GLU A 48 -51.86 29.04 114.57
N GLN A 49 -51.31 28.93 113.36
CA GLN A 49 -51.29 30.00 112.36
C GLN A 49 -52.03 29.52 111.10
N GLU A 50 -52.86 30.39 110.53
CA GLU A 50 -53.47 30.15 109.22
C GLU A 50 -52.39 30.09 108.13
N PRO A 51 -52.55 29.24 107.10
CA PRO A 51 -51.61 29.18 105.99
C PRO A 51 -51.70 30.43 105.12
N GLU A 52 -50.53 30.95 104.68
CA GLU A 52 -50.48 32.00 103.66
C GLU A 52 -51.10 31.52 102.33
N PRO A 53 -51.71 32.42 101.53
CA PRO A 53 -52.19 32.08 100.20
C PRO A 53 -51.00 31.74 99.29
N GLU A 54 -51.08 30.62 98.58
CA GLU A 54 -50.06 30.25 97.57
C GLU A 54 -49.96 31.33 96.48
N PRO A 55 -48.75 31.67 96.00
CA PRO A 55 -48.57 32.70 94.97
C PRO A 55 -49.12 32.25 93.61
N ASP A 56 -49.73 33.17 92.87
CA ASP A 56 -50.22 32.94 91.50
C ASP A 56 -49.11 32.31 90.62
N PRO A 57 -49.33 31.13 90.00
CA PRO A 57 -48.26 30.45 89.27
C PRO A 57 -47.83 31.20 88.01
N TYR A 58 -46.55 31.12 87.68
CA TYR A 58 -45.94 31.85 86.57
C TYR A 58 -46.45 31.36 85.20
N ASP A 59 -47.12 32.23 84.45
CA ASP A 59 -47.72 31.91 83.15
C ASP A 59 -46.69 31.74 82.02
N LEU A 60 -46.60 30.51 81.49
CA LEU A 60 -45.76 30.18 80.34
C LEU A 60 -46.30 30.67 78.99
N SER A 61 -47.50 31.25 78.90
CA SER A 61 -47.97 31.90 77.65
C SER A 61 -47.03 33.03 77.21
N GLN A 62 -46.29 33.62 78.15
CA GLN A 62 -45.28 34.65 77.91
C GLN A 62 -43.84 34.12 77.76
N CYS A 63 -43.61 32.80 77.85
CA CYS A 63 -42.27 32.25 77.72
C CYS A 63 -41.75 32.33 76.26
N GLU A 64 -40.43 32.39 76.14
CA GLU A 64 -39.69 32.23 74.90
C GLU A 64 -39.25 30.77 74.74
N VAL A 65 -39.43 30.20 73.55
CA VAL A 65 -38.98 28.85 73.20
C VAL A 65 -38.02 28.96 72.03
N SER A 66 -36.79 28.48 72.22
CA SER A 66 -35.73 28.53 71.21
C SER A 66 -35.24 27.14 70.82
N PHE A 67 -34.99 26.96 69.52
CA PHE A 67 -34.51 25.71 68.93
C PHE A 67 -33.04 25.87 68.50
N LYS A 68 -32.20 24.92 68.88
CA LYS A 68 -30.78 24.83 68.48
C LYS A 68 -30.57 24.83 66.96
N TYR A 69 -31.54 24.32 66.18
CA TYR A 69 -31.52 24.35 64.72
C TYR A 69 -32.82 24.90 64.14
N LYS A 70 -32.69 25.79 63.14
CA LYS A 70 -33.84 26.38 62.41
C LYS A 70 -34.61 25.38 61.51
N SER A 71 -34.18 24.12 61.39
CA SER A 71 -34.91 23.05 60.69
C SER A 71 -34.31 21.65 60.93
N TYR A 72 -35.16 20.62 60.96
CA TYR A 72 -34.81 19.23 61.25
C TYR A 72 -35.11 18.32 60.05
N THR A 73 -34.22 17.39 59.71
CA THR A 73 -34.43 16.46 58.57
C THR A 73 -35.26 15.26 59.00
N PHE A 74 -36.34 14.98 58.26
CA PHE A 74 -37.15 13.78 58.47
C PHE A 74 -36.33 12.51 58.24
N THR A 75 -36.41 11.57 59.19
CA THR A 75 -35.63 10.31 59.20
C THR A 75 -36.50 9.06 59.00
N GLY A 76 -37.79 9.22 58.70
CA GLY A 76 -38.76 8.11 58.72
C GLY A 76 -39.35 7.82 60.11
N LYS A 77 -39.13 8.72 61.09
CA LYS A 77 -39.72 8.71 62.43
C LYS A 77 -40.11 10.13 62.84
N ALA A 78 -41.01 10.23 63.84
CA ALA A 78 -41.39 11.50 64.44
C ALA A 78 -40.16 12.30 64.91
N ILE A 79 -40.21 13.62 64.74
CA ILE A 79 -39.12 14.54 65.09
C ILE A 79 -39.43 15.19 66.43
N THR A 80 -38.60 14.89 67.42
CA THR A 80 -38.69 15.42 68.79
C THR A 80 -37.36 16.14 69.13
N PRO A 81 -37.24 17.46 68.87
CA PRO A 81 -36.00 18.20 69.09
C PRO A 81 -35.44 18.12 70.51
N ASP A 82 -36.28 17.93 71.51
CA ASP A 82 -35.92 17.82 72.93
C ASP A 82 -35.21 16.51 73.33
N SER A 83 -35.25 15.49 72.47
CA SER A 83 -34.87 14.11 72.81
C SER A 83 -33.97 13.49 71.74
N ARG A 84 -33.44 14.34 70.86
CA ARG A 84 -32.74 13.94 69.64
C ARG A 84 -31.28 13.60 69.92
N ASN A 85 -30.91 12.36 69.64
CA ASN A 85 -29.55 11.82 69.89
C ASN A 85 -29.09 11.91 71.37
N GLY A 86 -30.02 11.98 72.34
CA GLY A 86 -29.69 12.07 73.76
C GLY A 86 -29.26 13.46 74.25
N ALA A 87 -29.63 14.53 73.54
CA ALA A 87 -29.42 15.90 73.98
C ALA A 87 -30.71 16.73 73.84
N ASP A 88 -31.02 17.55 74.83
CA ASP A 88 -32.04 18.60 74.72
C ASP A 88 -31.57 19.66 73.71
N GLU A 89 -32.25 19.77 72.57
CA GLU A 89 -31.98 20.78 71.53
C GLU A 89 -32.98 21.96 71.58
N VAL A 90 -33.66 22.14 72.73
CA VAL A 90 -34.72 23.13 73.00
C VAL A 90 -34.44 23.83 74.33
N THR A 91 -34.51 25.17 74.34
CA THR A 91 -34.38 25.98 75.58
C THR A 91 -35.64 26.81 75.77
N VAL A 92 -36.22 26.75 76.98
CA VAL A 92 -37.38 27.54 77.41
C VAL A 92 -36.92 28.58 78.43
N THR A 93 -37.32 29.83 78.24
CA THR A 93 -36.97 30.96 79.11
C THR A 93 -38.19 31.81 79.45
N LEU A 94 -38.35 32.18 80.72
CA LEU A 94 -39.35 33.16 81.17
C LEU A 94 -38.62 34.27 81.95
N ASN A 95 -38.82 35.53 81.57
CA ASN A 95 -38.17 36.70 82.20
C ASN A 95 -36.64 36.56 82.35
N GLY A 96 -35.98 35.90 81.38
CA GLY A 96 -34.55 35.62 81.39
C GLY A 96 -34.10 34.39 82.19
N LYS A 97 -34.96 33.79 83.04
CA LYS A 97 -34.69 32.53 83.75
C LYS A 97 -34.84 31.36 82.77
N VAL A 98 -33.80 30.54 82.61
CA VAL A 98 -33.89 29.24 81.92
C VAL A 98 -34.65 28.26 82.82
N LEU A 99 -35.66 27.60 82.25
CA LEU A 99 -36.52 26.65 82.97
C LEU A 99 -36.03 25.20 82.78
N ALA A 100 -36.36 24.33 83.74
CA ALA A 100 -35.98 22.92 83.74
C ALA A 100 -37.12 22.00 83.28
N LYS A 101 -36.95 21.36 82.12
CA LYS A 101 -37.81 20.30 81.59
C LYS A 101 -38.03 19.18 82.63
N GLY A 102 -39.28 18.78 82.83
CA GLY A 102 -39.68 17.74 83.78
C GLY A 102 -39.81 18.21 85.24
N ARG A 103 -39.48 19.47 85.55
CA ARG A 103 -39.73 20.12 86.85
C ARG A 103 -40.60 21.37 86.71
N ASP A 104 -40.23 22.26 85.78
CA ASP A 104 -40.88 23.55 85.54
C ASP A 104 -41.87 23.50 84.37
N TYR A 105 -41.67 22.56 83.43
CA TYR A 105 -42.55 22.36 82.27
C TYR A 105 -42.45 20.94 81.69
N LEU A 106 -43.51 20.53 80.98
CA LEU A 106 -43.54 19.36 80.10
C LEU A 106 -43.51 19.77 78.62
N ILE A 107 -43.12 18.85 77.75
CA ILE A 107 -43.15 19.02 76.28
C ILE A 107 -44.13 18.03 75.65
N GLY A 108 -45.08 18.55 74.88
CA GLY A 108 -45.93 17.82 73.94
C GLY A 108 -45.53 18.09 72.48
N TYR A 109 -46.00 17.23 71.57
CA TYR A 109 -45.76 17.35 70.13
C TYR A 109 -47.00 17.02 69.30
N ARG A 110 -47.21 17.76 68.21
CA ARG A 110 -48.16 17.43 67.15
C ARG A 110 -47.59 17.73 65.77
N ASP A 111 -48.15 17.09 64.75
CA ASP A 111 -47.80 17.24 63.33
C ASP A 111 -46.33 16.92 62.98
N ASN A 112 -45.57 16.33 63.92
CA ASN A 112 -44.11 16.17 63.88
C ASN A 112 -43.59 14.97 63.07
N ILE A 113 -44.45 14.35 62.27
CA ILE A 113 -44.07 13.39 61.21
C ILE A 113 -44.14 14.02 59.81
N ASN A 114 -44.86 15.14 59.65
CA ASN A 114 -45.15 15.73 58.35
C ASN A 114 -44.03 16.67 57.91
N VAL A 115 -43.56 16.51 56.67
CA VAL A 115 -42.56 17.41 56.08
C VAL A 115 -43.24 18.73 55.72
N GLY A 116 -42.80 19.83 56.33
CA GLY A 116 -43.45 21.14 56.18
C GLY A 116 -42.69 22.28 56.87
N TYR A 117 -43.02 23.51 56.46
CA TYR A 117 -42.42 24.73 57.03
C TYR A 117 -43.25 25.23 58.20
N ASN A 118 -42.66 25.22 59.40
CA ASN A 118 -43.31 25.65 60.64
C ASN A 118 -44.63 24.93 60.97
N THR A 119 -44.86 23.74 60.38
CA THR A 119 -46.08 22.94 60.50
C THR A 119 -46.08 22.00 61.69
N ALA A 120 -44.91 21.50 62.08
CA ALA A 120 -44.76 20.68 63.28
C ALA A 120 -44.72 21.59 64.50
N VAL A 121 -45.42 21.22 65.57
CA VAL A 121 -45.57 22.07 66.76
C VAL A 121 -45.07 21.35 68.00
N LEU A 122 -44.26 22.07 68.77
CA LEU A 122 -43.86 21.75 70.14
C LEU A 122 -44.75 22.56 71.08
N THR A 123 -45.41 21.90 72.04
CA THR A 123 -46.20 22.57 73.08
C THR A 123 -45.44 22.48 74.40
N VAL A 124 -45.07 23.62 74.97
CA VAL A 124 -44.56 23.72 76.35
C VAL A 124 -45.74 23.93 77.28
N THR A 125 -45.89 23.11 78.31
CA THR A 125 -46.97 23.21 79.31
C THR A 125 -46.38 23.33 80.70
N GLY A 126 -46.83 24.32 81.49
CA GLY A 126 -46.34 24.52 82.85
C GLY A 126 -46.70 23.37 83.79
N ILE A 127 -45.82 23.10 84.76
CA ILE A 127 -46.07 22.21 85.91
C ILE A 127 -45.43 22.80 87.17
N GLY A 128 -45.97 22.47 88.35
CA GLY A 128 -45.56 23.07 89.62
C GLY A 128 -45.90 24.56 89.67
N ASP A 129 -44.92 25.38 90.07
CA ASP A 129 -44.99 26.86 90.16
C ASP A 129 -45.30 27.57 88.82
N TYR A 130 -45.48 26.83 87.72
CA TYR A 130 -45.68 27.33 86.37
C TYR A 130 -47.01 26.84 85.79
N ASN A 131 -47.80 27.74 85.24
CA ASN A 131 -49.06 27.41 84.56
C ASN A 131 -49.04 27.84 83.07
N GLY A 132 -50.19 27.73 82.40
CA GLY A 132 -50.32 28.11 80.99
C GLY A 132 -49.58 27.18 80.02
N SER A 133 -49.53 27.58 78.76
CA SER A 133 -48.77 26.86 77.73
C SER A 133 -48.32 27.76 76.56
N LYS A 134 -47.29 27.30 75.84
CA LYS A 134 -46.74 27.96 74.65
C LYS A 134 -46.60 26.96 73.51
N GLU A 135 -47.25 27.23 72.38
CA GLU A 135 -46.94 26.53 71.12
C GLU A 135 -45.76 27.20 70.40
N ALA A 136 -44.81 26.39 69.95
CA ALA A 136 -43.64 26.80 69.19
C ALA A 136 -43.53 25.93 67.92
N GLY A 137 -43.73 26.54 66.76
CA GLY A 137 -43.60 25.86 65.47
C GLY A 137 -42.14 25.56 65.10
N PHE A 138 -41.91 24.44 64.42
CA PHE A 138 -40.61 24.11 63.84
C PHE A 138 -40.74 23.50 62.44
N THR A 139 -39.64 23.56 61.68
CA THR A 139 -39.60 23.10 60.28
C THR A 139 -39.04 21.69 60.18
N ILE A 140 -39.80 20.79 59.55
CA ILE A 140 -39.34 19.46 59.14
C ILE A 140 -39.06 19.51 57.63
N LYS A 141 -37.79 19.35 57.25
CA LYS A 141 -37.31 19.36 55.85
C LYS A 141 -37.17 17.92 55.31
N PRO A 142 -37.30 17.72 53.97
CA PRO A 142 -37.32 16.40 53.35
C PRO A 142 -36.18 15.45 53.74
N THR A 143 -36.48 14.15 53.71
CA THR A 143 -35.49 13.09 53.84
C THR A 143 -34.49 13.07 52.67
N LYS A 144 -33.40 12.33 52.85
CA LYS A 144 -32.27 12.25 51.91
C LYS A 144 -32.59 11.32 50.73
N THR A 145 -32.86 11.92 49.56
CA THR A 145 -32.97 11.18 48.28
C THR A 145 -31.67 10.47 47.89
N SER A 146 -31.80 9.40 47.11
CA SER A 146 -30.69 8.66 46.51
C SER A 146 -30.60 8.91 45.01
N LEU A 147 -29.42 9.37 44.54
CA LEU A 147 -29.12 9.47 43.12
C LEU A 147 -28.98 8.06 42.53
N THR A 148 -29.94 7.64 41.69
CA THR A 148 -30.03 6.25 41.20
C THR A 148 -29.10 6.03 40.02
N LYS A 149 -29.21 6.88 38.98
CA LYS A 149 -28.57 6.66 37.69
C LYS A 149 -27.97 7.95 37.13
N LEU A 150 -26.79 7.83 36.53
CA LEU A 150 -26.24 8.77 35.57
C LEU A 150 -26.13 8.05 34.22
N THR A 151 -26.58 8.67 33.13
CA THR A 151 -26.32 8.20 31.76
C THR A 151 -25.91 9.35 30.87
N THR A 152 -25.20 9.05 29.78
CA THR A 152 -24.64 10.07 28.87
C THR A 152 -25.04 9.81 27.43
N SER A 153 -25.45 10.85 26.71
CA SER A 153 -25.76 10.79 25.27
C SER A 153 -25.69 12.19 24.64
N LYS A 154 -25.17 12.29 23.41
CA LYS A 154 -25.01 13.56 22.66
C LYS A 154 -24.32 14.67 23.48
N GLY A 155 -23.32 14.30 24.30
CA GLY A 155 -22.59 15.22 25.18
C GLY A 155 -23.38 15.73 26.40
N ASN A 156 -24.51 15.12 26.73
CA ASN A 156 -25.35 15.54 27.86
C ASN A 156 -25.35 14.46 28.95
N ILE A 157 -25.54 14.86 30.21
CA ILE A 157 -25.72 13.92 31.35
C ILE A 157 -27.20 13.89 31.72
N ARG A 158 -27.84 12.72 31.73
CA ARG A 158 -29.12 12.53 32.42
C ARG A 158 -28.87 12.00 33.83
N ALA A 159 -29.30 12.76 34.82
CA ALA A 159 -29.29 12.35 36.22
C ALA A 159 -30.70 11.98 36.66
N SER A 160 -30.86 10.84 37.35
CA SER A 160 -32.13 10.36 37.91
C SER A 160 -31.95 9.94 39.37
N TRP A 161 -32.99 10.06 40.18
CA TRP A 161 -32.98 9.79 41.63
C TRP A 161 -34.31 9.20 42.14
N GLU A 162 -34.31 8.70 43.37
CA GLU A 162 -35.53 8.21 44.02
C GLU A 162 -36.45 9.38 44.43
N PRO A 163 -37.77 9.24 44.25
CA PRO A 163 -38.73 10.22 44.76
C PRO A 163 -38.67 10.30 46.29
N VAL A 164 -38.96 11.49 46.81
CA VAL A 164 -39.17 11.76 48.23
C VAL A 164 -40.59 12.27 48.39
N ALA A 165 -41.35 11.69 49.31
CA ALA A 165 -42.68 12.16 49.68
C ALA A 165 -42.62 13.64 50.10
N ASP A 166 -43.68 14.38 49.78
CA ASP A 166 -43.91 15.77 50.20
C ASP A 166 -42.83 16.79 49.76
N ALA A 167 -41.90 16.38 48.89
CA ALA A 167 -40.91 17.26 48.29
C ALA A 167 -41.49 18.01 47.09
N LEU A 168 -41.57 19.34 47.19
CA LEU A 168 -41.98 20.22 46.09
C LEU A 168 -41.03 20.12 44.88
N GLY A 169 -39.75 19.84 45.13
CA GLY A 169 -38.78 19.62 44.07
C GLY A 169 -37.40 19.19 44.57
N TYR A 170 -36.45 19.24 43.65
CA TYR A 170 -35.07 18.81 43.86
C TYR A 170 -34.07 19.84 43.32
N GLN A 171 -33.00 20.08 44.07
CA GLN A 171 -31.81 20.79 43.59
C GLN A 171 -30.72 19.77 43.27
N VAL A 172 -30.18 19.84 42.06
CA VAL A 172 -29.05 19.03 41.57
C VAL A 172 -27.83 19.95 41.49
N LEU A 173 -26.76 19.61 42.22
CA LEU A 173 -25.44 20.20 42.01
C LEU A 173 -24.58 19.27 41.16
N TYR A 174 -23.76 19.87 40.31
CA TYR A 174 -22.80 19.16 39.47
C TYR A 174 -21.52 19.98 39.26
N SER A 175 -20.37 19.31 39.23
CA SER A 175 -19.04 19.92 39.08
C SER A 175 -18.05 18.89 38.50
N ILE A 176 -16.95 19.35 37.89
CA ILE A 176 -15.77 18.52 37.60
C ILE A 176 -14.90 18.25 38.84
N ASP A 177 -15.08 19.04 39.90
CA ASP A 177 -14.40 18.92 41.20
C ASP A 177 -15.20 18.01 42.14
N PRO A 178 -14.63 16.88 42.62
CA PRO A 178 -15.31 15.94 43.52
C PRO A 178 -15.68 16.55 44.88
N SER A 179 -15.00 17.61 45.32
CA SER A 179 -15.33 18.33 46.56
C SER A 179 -16.53 19.28 46.39
N PHE A 180 -16.84 19.67 45.14
CA PHE A 180 -17.78 20.73 44.79
C PHE A 180 -17.41 22.07 45.45
N VAL A 181 -16.13 22.49 45.32
CA VAL A 181 -15.67 23.84 45.65
C VAL A 181 -15.54 24.68 44.37
N ASN A 182 -14.95 24.12 43.32
CA ASN A 182 -14.69 24.79 42.04
C ASN A 182 -15.72 24.36 40.96
N GLU A 183 -15.92 25.17 39.91
CA GLU A 183 -16.81 24.87 38.77
C GLU A 183 -18.17 24.26 39.19
N VAL A 184 -18.81 24.85 40.19
CA VAL A 184 -20.03 24.31 40.81
C VAL A 184 -21.28 24.90 40.15
N HIS A 185 -22.02 24.04 39.47
CA HIS A 185 -23.27 24.41 38.81
C HIS A 185 -24.48 23.81 39.53
N SER A 186 -25.61 24.53 39.46
CA SER A 186 -26.87 24.15 40.09
C SER A 186 -27.99 24.11 39.05
N THR A 187 -28.94 23.21 39.22
CA THR A 187 -30.24 23.27 38.55
C THR A 187 -31.33 22.76 39.49
N THR A 188 -32.55 23.28 39.33
CA THR A 188 -33.70 23.01 40.19
C THR A 188 -34.84 22.48 39.34
N VAL A 189 -35.47 21.39 39.78
CA VAL A 189 -36.62 20.79 39.07
C VAL A 189 -37.75 20.44 40.03
N THR A 190 -38.97 20.76 39.62
CA THR A 190 -40.23 20.34 40.25
C THR A 190 -40.89 19.21 39.44
N ASN A 191 -41.78 18.48 40.11
CA ASN A 191 -42.67 17.44 39.52
C ASN A 191 -41.97 16.36 38.68
N ARG A 192 -40.68 16.07 38.95
CA ARG A 192 -39.89 15.06 38.25
C ARG A 192 -38.72 14.53 39.08
N THR A 193 -38.34 13.29 38.81
CA THR A 193 -37.21 12.58 39.47
C THR A 193 -35.95 12.48 38.59
N TYR A 194 -35.83 13.36 37.59
CA TYR A 194 -34.65 13.41 36.71
C TYR A 194 -34.41 14.81 36.12
N VAL A 195 -33.18 15.07 35.66
CA VAL A 195 -32.82 16.24 34.84
C VAL A 195 -31.82 15.86 33.75
N ASN A 196 -31.87 16.56 32.62
CA ASN A 196 -30.85 16.50 31.57
C ASN A 196 -29.95 17.74 31.71
N LEU A 197 -28.66 17.53 31.97
CA LEU A 197 -27.63 18.56 32.05
C LEU A 197 -27.01 18.71 30.65
N THR A 198 -27.38 19.77 29.93
CA THR A 198 -27.10 19.91 28.48
C THR A 198 -26.04 20.95 28.14
N ASN A 199 -26.04 22.10 28.81
CA ASN A 199 -25.32 23.29 28.32
C ASN A 199 -23.89 23.41 28.86
N VAL A 200 -23.60 22.76 29.99
CA VAL A 200 -22.34 22.91 30.73
C VAL A 200 -21.40 21.71 30.58
N PRO A 201 -21.85 20.44 30.72
CA PRO A 201 -20.94 19.30 30.56
C PRO A 201 -20.46 19.14 29.11
N LYS A 202 -19.14 19.01 28.92
CA LYS A 202 -18.50 18.75 27.62
C LYS A 202 -18.05 17.30 27.53
N VAL A 203 -17.97 16.76 26.31
CA VAL A 203 -17.56 15.36 26.08
C VAL A 203 -16.12 15.13 26.56
N GLY A 204 -15.86 13.98 27.18
CA GLY A 204 -14.55 13.62 27.74
C GLY A 204 -14.32 14.07 29.18
N GLU A 205 -15.00 15.11 29.65
CA GLU A 205 -14.93 15.54 31.05
C GLU A 205 -15.60 14.51 31.99
N CYS A 206 -15.02 14.30 33.18
CA CYS A 206 -15.66 13.54 34.25
C CYS A 206 -16.39 14.49 35.20
N TRP A 207 -17.69 14.27 35.39
CA TRP A 207 -18.58 15.15 36.15
C TRP A 207 -19.17 14.42 37.35
N PHE A 208 -19.02 15.03 38.53
CA PHE A 208 -19.62 14.61 39.79
C PHE A 208 -20.98 15.27 39.95
N VAL A 209 -21.99 14.52 40.41
CA VAL A 209 -23.38 14.96 40.55
C VAL A 209 -23.93 14.53 41.91
N LYS A 210 -24.65 15.42 42.61
CA LYS A 210 -25.39 15.15 43.85
C LYS A 210 -26.72 15.89 43.88
N VAL A 211 -27.74 15.32 44.51
CA VAL A 211 -29.12 15.88 44.50
C VAL A 211 -29.70 15.92 45.91
N ARG A 212 -30.55 16.91 46.20
CA ARG A 212 -31.33 17.03 47.45
C ARG A 212 -32.76 17.46 47.17
N ALA A 213 -33.70 16.89 47.91
CA ALA A 213 -35.10 17.30 47.92
C ALA A 213 -35.28 18.63 48.71
N PHE A 214 -36.35 19.38 48.43
CA PHE A 214 -36.71 20.58 49.16
C PHE A 214 -38.22 20.82 49.28
N ILE A 215 -38.59 21.64 50.26
CA ILE A 215 -39.89 22.32 50.40
C ILE A 215 -39.68 23.83 50.47
N THR A 216 -40.77 24.59 50.52
CA THR A 216 -40.80 26.07 50.57
C THR A 216 -41.81 26.53 51.61
N SER A 217 -41.63 27.73 52.17
CA SER A 217 -42.54 28.29 53.20
C SER A 217 -43.92 28.74 52.69
N ASP A 218 -44.05 28.95 51.38
CA ASP A 218 -45.09 29.74 50.72
C ASP A 218 -45.49 29.16 49.35
N GLY A 219 -44.94 28.00 48.98
CA GLY A 219 -45.03 27.43 47.63
C GLY A 219 -44.04 28.00 46.61
N THR A 220 -43.22 29.01 46.96
CA THR A 220 -42.30 29.67 46.01
C THR A 220 -40.82 29.39 46.30
N VAL A 221 -40.00 29.39 45.25
CA VAL A 221 -38.55 29.08 45.34
C VAL A 221 -37.71 30.13 46.10
N SER A 222 -38.34 31.15 46.69
CA SER A 222 -37.67 32.09 47.61
C SER A 222 -37.54 31.52 49.03
N GLY A 223 -38.54 30.75 49.50
CA GLY A 223 -38.67 30.28 50.88
C GLY A 223 -38.00 28.93 51.20
N VAL A 224 -37.02 28.50 50.42
CA VAL A 224 -36.62 27.07 50.35
C VAL A 224 -36.03 26.52 51.66
N ARG A 225 -36.40 25.29 52.00
CA ARG A 225 -35.82 24.47 53.08
C ARG A 225 -35.33 23.14 52.51
N TYR A 226 -34.01 23.03 52.37
CA TYR A 226 -33.34 21.90 51.72
C TYR A 226 -33.10 20.71 52.66
N GLY A 227 -33.40 19.50 52.19
CA GLY A 227 -32.92 18.25 52.78
C GLY A 227 -31.41 18.04 52.58
N ASN A 228 -30.90 16.90 53.05
CA ASN A 228 -29.49 16.54 52.89
C ASN A 228 -29.19 16.02 51.47
N TYR A 229 -28.01 16.35 50.92
CA TYR A 229 -27.55 15.81 49.64
C TYR A 229 -27.42 14.28 49.66
N SER A 230 -27.74 13.65 48.53
CA SER A 230 -27.40 12.27 48.20
C SER A 230 -25.89 12.00 48.36
N LYS A 231 -25.47 10.73 48.35
CA LYS A 231 -24.08 10.43 47.97
C LYS A 231 -23.88 10.94 46.53
N ALA A 232 -22.70 11.48 46.22
CA ALA A 232 -22.36 11.86 44.86
C ALA A 232 -22.11 10.62 44.00
N LYS A 233 -22.39 10.72 42.69
CA LYS A 233 -21.91 9.78 41.66
C LYS A 233 -21.17 10.57 40.58
N ASN A 234 -20.27 9.93 39.85
CA ASN A 234 -19.59 10.54 38.71
C ASN A 234 -19.94 9.83 37.39
N VAL A 235 -19.72 10.52 36.28
CA VAL A 235 -19.77 9.94 34.93
C VAL A 235 -18.87 10.72 33.98
N THR A 236 -18.14 10.03 33.11
CA THR A 236 -17.45 10.65 31.97
C THR A 236 -18.44 10.90 30.84
N VAL A 237 -18.58 12.15 30.41
CA VAL A 237 -19.53 12.56 29.36
C VAL A 237 -19.14 11.92 28.02
N ARG A 238 -20.11 11.25 27.37
CA ARG A 238 -19.93 10.64 26.05
C ARG A 238 -20.68 11.39 24.95
N GLY A 239 -20.05 11.47 23.79
CA GLY A 239 -20.54 12.13 22.59
C GLY A 239 -20.74 11.19 21.41
N ASN A 240 -21.25 11.76 20.33
CA ASN A 240 -21.35 11.14 19.02
C ASN A 240 -20.71 12.09 18.00
N ILE A 241 -20.17 11.55 16.90
CA ILE A 241 -19.85 12.36 15.72
C ILE A 241 -21.15 13.05 15.25
N GLY A 242 -21.09 14.36 15.04
CA GLY A 242 -22.18 15.19 14.51
C GLY A 242 -22.08 15.37 13.00
N SER A 243 -20.92 15.83 12.51
CA SER A 243 -20.65 15.92 11.06
C SER A 243 -19.21 15.63 10.69
N VAL A 244 -19.01 15.30 9.41
CA VAL A 244 -17.71 15.18 8.74
C VAL A 244 -17.79 15.99 7.46
N THR A 245 -16.89 16.96 7.27
CA THR A 245 -16.79 17.75 6.04
C THR A 245 -15.37 17.73 5.47
N MET A 246 -15.25 18.09 4.19
CA MET A 246 -14.01 18.12 3.41
C MET A 246 -13.98 19.46 2.66
N PRO A 247 -12.80 20.06 2.39
CA PRO A 247 -12.71 21.34 1.70
C PRO A 247 -13.21 21.29 0.24
N TYR A 248 -13.09 20.13 -0.40
CA TYR A 248 -13.62 19.87 -1.74
C TYR A 248 -14.28 18.49 -1.80
N GLN A 249 -15.28 18.35 -2.67
CA GLN A 249 -15.96 17.07 -2.96
C GLN A 249 -15.41 16.36 -4.22
N ALA A 250 -14.42 16.95 -4.89
CA ALA A 250 -13.77 16.36 -6.05
C ALA A 250 -12.28 16.68 -6.10
N TYR A 251 -11.46 15.70 -6.49
CA TYR A 251 -10.01 15.79 -6.57
C TYR A 251 -9.50 15.13 -7.85
N THR A 252 -8.56 15.78 -8.56
CA THR A 252 -7.92 15.21 -9.74
C THR A 252 -7.00 14.04 -9.38
N TYR A 253 -6.99 12.99 -10.20
CA TYR A 253 -6.09 11.84 -10.10
C TYR A 253 -4.61 12.23 -10.07
N LYS A 254 -3.81 11.61 -9.18
CA LYS A 254 -2.38 11.91 -8.96
C LYS A 254 -1.47 10.67 -8.96
N GLY A 255 -1.96 9.51 -9.38
CA GLY A 255 -1.18 8.26 -9.39
C GLY A 255 -0.83 7.70 -8.00
N LYS A 256 -1.51 8.16 -6.95
CA LYS A 256 -1.38 7.70 -5.57
C LYS A 256 -2.66 7.99 -4.79
N GLU A 257 -2.76 7.45 -3.58
CA GLU A 257 -3.87 7.71 -2.66
C GLU A 257 -4.15 9.21 -2.45
N ILE A 258 -5.42 9.56 -2.50
CA ILE A 258 -5.95 10.87 -2.16
C ILE A 258 -6.62 10.74 -0.78
N LYS A 259 -6.12 11.49 0.20
CA LYS A 259 -6.67 11.56 1.57
C LYS A 259 -6.97 13.03 1.87
N PRO A 260 -8.22 13.49 1.62
CA PRO A 260 -8.65 14.84 1.98
C PRO A 260 -8.48 15.10 3.49
N ALA A 261 -8.14 16.34 3.84
CA ALA A 261 -8.25 16.80 5.22
C ALA A 261 -9.72 16.76 5.66
N LEU A 262 -9.98 16.21 6.84
CA LEU A 262 -11.33 16.04 7.39
C LEU A 262 -11.56 17.05 8.53
N THR A 263 -12.64 17.81 8.43
CA THR A 263 -13.16 18.58 9.57
C THR A 263 -14.27 17.75 10.21
N VAL A 264 -14.02 17.24 11.41
CA VAL A 264 -14.96 16.37 12.14
C VAL A 264 -15.46 17.11 13.38
N THR A 265 -16.78 17.14 13.61
CA THR A 265 -17.38 17.76 14.79
C THR A 265 -18.26 16.78 15.58
N ASP A 266 -18.52 17.07 16.85
CA ASP A 266 -19.50 16.37 17.67
C ASP A 266 -20.94 16.87 17.44
N THR A 267 -21.93 16.23 18.07
CA THR A 267 -23.34 16.63 17.99
C THR A 267 -23.69 18.00 18.60
N LYS A 268 -22.75 18.71 19.23
CA LYS A 268 -22.88 20.11 19.68
C LYS A 268 -22.08 21.09 18.80
N GLY A 269 -21.34 20.60 17.81
CA GLY A 269 -20.53 21.41 16.88
C GLY A 269 -19.07 21.62 17.33
N TYR A 270 -18.60 20.99 18.41
CA TYR A 270 -17.20 21.10 18.82
C TYR A 270 -16.29 20.31 17.88
N LEU A 271 -15.16 20.89 17.49
CA LEU A 271 -14.16 20.25 16.62
C LEU A 271 -13.46 19.08 17.34
N LEU A 272 -13.32 17.95 16.64
CA LEU A 272 -12.67 16.74 17.15
C LEU A 272 -11.23 16.62 16.65
N SER A 273 -10.34 16.12 17.52
CA SER A 273 -8.96 15.80 17.14
C SER A 273 -8.88 14.44 16.47
N GLU A 274 -7.79 14.16 15.74
CA GLU A 274 -7.53 12.83 15.16
C GLU A 274 -7.41 11.72 16.23
N ASN A 275 -7.27 12.07 17.52
CA ASN A 275 -7.32 11.09 18.61
C ASN A 275 -8.75 10.62 18.96
N ASP A 276 -9.76 11.42 18.64
CA ASP A 276 -11.17 11.21 19.00
C ASP A 276 -11.95 10.34 18.00
N TYR A 277 -11.33 10.03 16.85
CA TYR A 277 -11.92 9.18 15.82
C TYR A 277 -10.88 8.27 15.15
N ASN A 278 -11.34 7.45 14.20
CA ASN A 278 -10.53 6.76 13.21
C ASN A 278 -11.15 7.00 11.82
N ALA A 279 -10.34 7.33 10.82
CA ALA A 279 -10.79 7.59 9.45
C ALA A 279 -10.19 6.57 8.48
N VAL A 280 -11.05 5.85 7.76
CA VAL A 280 -10.67 4.85 6.75
C VAL A 280 -11.11 5.34 5.37
N PHE A 281 -10.19 5.30 4.41
CA PHE A 281 -10.40 5.71 3.03
C PHE A 281 -10.40 4.47 2.13
N GLU A 282 -11.37 4.38 1.22
CA GLU A 282 -11.50 3.29 0.24
C GLU A 282 -11.74 3.88 -1.16
N ASN A 283 -11.33 3.15 -2.20
CA ASN A 283 -11.46 3.54 -3.62
C ASN A 283 -10.88 4.93 -3.95
N ASN A 284 -9.84 5.34 -3.22
CA ASN A 284 -9.30 6.70 -3.22
C ASN A 284 -8.00 6.88 -4.04
N ILE A 285 -7.71 5.96 -4.97
CA ILE A 285 -6.56 6.03 -5.89
C ILE A 285 -7.04 6.34 -7.30
N ASN A 286 -7.85 5.45 -7.88
CA ASN A 286 -8.34 5.55 -9.26
C ASN A 286 -9.56 6.46 -9.37
N VAL A 287 -9.89 6.85 -10.60
CA VAL A 287 -11.11 7.60 -10.94
C VAL A 287 -12.38 6.86 -10.51
N GLY A 288 -13.33 7.61 -9.97
CA GLY A 288 -14.61 7.09 -9.47
C GLY A 288 -15.04 7.77 -8.17
N THR A 289 -15.88 7.08 -7.40
CA THR A 289 -16.36 7.54 -6.09
C THR A 289 -15.56 6.89 -4.97
N ALA A 290 -14.72 7.67 -4.31
CA ALA A 290 -14.02 7.28 -3.10
C ALA A 290 -14.96 7.38 -1.88
N LYS A 291 -14.73 6.52 -0.88
CA LYS A 291 -15.53 6.45 0.36
C LYS A 291 -14.65 6.77 1.57
N VAL A 292 -15.18 7.56 2.49
CA VAL A 292 -14.55 7.88 3.78
C VAL A 292 -15.46 7.40 4.90
N THR A 293 -14.95 6.53 5.76
CA THR A 293 -15.64 6.02 6.96
C THR A 293 -14.96 6.59 8.19
N VAL A 294 -15.66 7.45 8.94
CA VAL A 294 -15.17 8.05 10.19
C VAL A 294 -15.91 7.41 11.36
N LYS A 295 -15.19 6.83 12.32
CA LYS A 295 -15.77 6.14 13.49
C LYS A 295 -15.25 6.75 14.79
N GLY A 296 -16.14 7.05 15.73
CA GLY A 296 -15.79 7.63 17.02
C GLY A 296 -14.93 6.70 17.89
N LYS A 297 -14.05 7.29 18.70
CA LYS A 297 -13.08 6.63 19.56
C LYS A 297 -13.09 7.28 20.96
N GLY A 298 -12.70 6.52 21.98
CA GLY A 298 -12.64 7.00 23.37
C GLY A 298 -14.02 7.42 23.90
N SER A 299 -14.18 8.71 24.19
CA SER A 299 -15.43 9.30 24.68
C SER A 299 -16.45 9.58 23.56
N TYR A 300 -16.05 9.47 22.29
CA TYR A 300 -16.92 9.65 21.12
C TYR A 300 -17.34 8.31 20.51
N SER A 301 -18.51 8.31 19.88
CA SER A 301 -19.13 7.11 19.31
C SER A 301 -19.89 7.40 18.01
N GLY A 302 -20.44 6.33 17.41
CA GLY A 302 -21.09 6.38 16.10
C GLY A 302 -20.13 6.26 14.92
N THR A 303 -20.71 6.17 13.73
CA THR A 303 -20.01 6.09 12.45
C THR A 303 -20.65 7.07 11.49
N PHE A 304 -19.85 7.86 10.79
CA PHE A 304 -20.27 8.73 9.69
C PHE A 304 -19.62 8.24 8.40
N ILE A 305 -20.39 8.16 7.31
CA ILE A 305 -19.88 7.77 5.99
C ILE A 305 -20.13 8.91 5.03
N THR A 306 -19.11 9.31 4.28
CA THR A 306 -19.19 10.31 3.23
C THR A 306 -18.37 9.87 2.02
N THR A 307 -18.51 10.55 0.89
CA THR A 307 -17.86 10.20 -0.37
C THR A 307 -17.27 11.43 -1.05
N PHE A 308 -16.29 11.24 -1.92
CA PHE A 308 -15.78 12.28 -2.82
C PHE A 308 -15.43 11.68 -4.19
N THR A 309 -15.43 12.50 -5.23
CA THR A 309 -15.10 12.05 -6.58
C THR A 309 -13.61 12.19 -6.87
N VAL A 310 -12.96 11.10 -7.28
CA VAL A 310 -11.67 11.18 -7.98
C VAL A 310 -11.96 11.42 -9.46
N LYS A 311 -11.62 12.63 -9.95
CA LYS A 311 -11.76 13.03 -11.35
C LYS A 311 -10.53 12.61 -12.17
N PRO A 312 -10.67 12.29 -13.47
CA PRO A 312 -9.52 12.03 -14.32
C PRO A 312 -8.54 13.20 -14.36
N ASN A 313 -7.26 12.91 -14.59
CA ASN A 313 -6.25 13.92 -14.84
C ASN A 313 -6.26 14.32 -16.33
N ASP A 314 -6.54 15.58 -16.62
CA ASP A 314 -6.60 16.07 -18.00
C ASP A 314 -5.19 16.16 -18.60
N LEU A 315 -5.03 15.55 -19.77
CA LEU A 315 -3.77 15.58 -20.51
C LEU A 315 -3.50 16.94 -21.19
N SER A 316 -4.49 17.83 -21.31
CA SER A 316 -4.40 19.11 -22.04
C SER A 316 -3.18 19.99 -21.68
N ASP A 317 -2.91 20.20 -20.39
CA ASP A 317 -1.76 20.99 -19.91
C ASP A 317 -0.40 20.28 -20.12
N ASN A 318 -0.40 18.99 -20.44
CA ASN A 318 0.81 18.20 -20.64
C ASN A 318 1.24 18.25 -22.11
N ARG A 319 2.54 18.04 -22.40
CA ARG A 319 3.06 17.98 -23.78
C ARG A 319 3.67 16.63 -24.11
N ALA A 320 3.11 15.95 -25.11
CA ALA A 320 3.70 14.73 -25.66
C ALA A 320 5.14 14.94 -26.15
N THR A 321 5.96 13.89 -26.08
CA THR A 321 7.33 13.86 -26.62
C THR A 321 7.43 12.82 -27.74
N ILE A 322 8.20 13.13 -28.78
CA ILE A 322 8.45 12.26 -29.95
C ILE A 322 9.95 12.30 -30.30
N PRO A 323 10.52 11.27 -30.96
CA PRO A 323 11.97 11.13 -31.13
C PRO A 323 12.64 12.26 -31.93
N ALA A 324 11.97 12.74 -32.98
CA ALA A 324 12.37 13.87 -33.81
C ALA A 324 11.16 14.76 -34.14
N LEU A 325 11.41 15.96 -34.69
CA LEU A 325 10.38 16.89 -35.16
C LEU A 325 10.22 16.91 -36.70
N GLU A 326 11.08 16.21 -37.43
CA GLU A 326 11.04 16.10 -38.89
C GLU A 326 11.31 14.65 -39.32
N TYR A 327 10.58 14.21 -40.35
CA TYR A 327 10.64 12.87 -40.92
C TYR A 327 10.49 12.90 -42.44
N ILE A 328 11.02 11.88 -43.12
CA ILE A 328 10.86 11.70 -44.56
C ILE A 328 9.60 10.88 -44.85
N TYR A 329 8.81 11.30 -45.83
CA TYR A 329 7.65 10.54 -46.30
C TYR A 329 8.05 9.23 -46.99
N ALA A 330 8.14 8.15 -46.20
CA ALA A 330 8.49 6.82 -46.67
C ALA A 330 7.31 6.10 -47.37
N GLY A 331 6.45 6.81 -48.10
CA GLY A 331 5.26 6.26 -48.76
C GLY A 331 4.26 5.59 -47.80
N SER A 332 4.33 5.92 -46.51
CA SER A 332 3.58 5.30 -45.41
C SER A 332 3.12 6.36 -44.42
N PRO A 333 2.07 6.12 -43.63
CA PRO A 333 1.69 7.01 -42.53
C PRO A 333 2.81 7.06 -41.48
N VAL A 334 3.50 8.20 -41.38
CA VAL A 334 4.58 8.41 -40.41
C VAL A 334 3.96 8.45 -39.02
N LYS A 335 4.34 7.52 -38.13
CA LYS A 335 3.72 7.39 -36.79
C LYS A 335 4.81 7.41 -35.70
N PRO A 336 5.38 8.59 -35.36
CA PRO A 336 6.45 8.68 -34.39
C PRO A 336 5.95 8.36 -32.98
N LYS A 337 6.39 7.22 -32.42
CA LYS A 337 5.91 6.69 -31.13
C LYS A 337 6.06 7.73 -30.02
N PRO A 338 4.95 8.27 -29.47
CA PRO A 338 5.03 9.29 -28.46
C PRO A 338 5.29 8.70 -27.07
N THR A 339 5.93 9.47 -26.19
CA THR A 339 5.96 9.21 -24.76
C THR A 339 5.43 10.41 -23.99
N LEU A 340 4.72 10.13 -22.90
CA LEU A 340 4.10 11.13 -22.05
C LEU A 340 4.45 10.84 -20.58
N LYS A 341 4.68 11.89 -19.81
CA LYS A 341 4.81 11.83 -18.35
C LYS A 341 3.84 12.83 -17.74
N VAL A 342 3.11 12.42 -16.70
CA VAL A 342 2.24 13.28 -15.89
C VAL A 342 2.69 13.14 -14.44
N SER A 343 2.94 14.25 -13.76
CA SER A 343 3.48 14.27 -12.38
C SER A 343 4.70 13.36 -12.15
N GLY A 344 5.56 13.23 -13.18
CA GLY A 344 6.75 12.36 -13.17
C GLY A 344 6.51 10.91 -13.59
N ILE A 345 5.29 10.40 -13.46
CA ILE A 345 4.89 9.04 -13.84
C ILE A 345 4.85 8.94 -15.37
N LYS A 346 5.53 7.94 -15.94
CA LYS A 346 5.49 7.63 -17.37
C LYS A 346 4.21 6.86 -17.70
N LEU A 347 3.41 7.41 -18.61
CA LEU A 347 2.13 6.80 -18.99
C LEU A 347 2.33 5.68 -20.04
N THR A 348 1.38 4.74 -20.05
CA THR A 348 1.38 3.54 -20.88
C THR A 348 0.28 3.63 -21.96
N ARG A 349 0.69 3.60 -23.23
CA ARG A 349 -0.22 3.54 -24.39
C ARG A 349 -1.19 2.35 -24.26
N ASN A 350 -2.44 2.58 -24.60
CA ASN A 350 -3.58 1.65 -24.51
C ASN A 350 -3.98 1.23 -23.07
N SER A 351 -3.42 1.87 -22.03
CA SER A 351 -3.89 1.80 -20.63
C SER A 351 -4.31 3.20 -20.17
N ASP A 352 -3.39 4.15 -20.25
CA ASP A 352 -3.55 5.50 -19.71
C ASP A 352 -3.93 6.52 -20.80
N TYR A 353 -3.63 6.21 -22.06
CA TYR A 353 -3.99 7.01 -23.24
C TYR A 353 -4.01 6.15 -24.50
N TYR A 354 -4.88 6.47 -25.47
CA TYR A 354 -4.73 5.99 -26.85
C TYR A 354 -4.05 7.04 -27.74
N VAL A 355 -3.58 6.64 -28.92
CA VAL A 355 -2.84 7.51 -29.84
C VAL A 355 -3.50 7.54 -31.20
N THR A 356 -3.84 8.73 -31.68
CA THR A 356 -4.24 8.99 -33.06
C THR A 356 -3.20 9.86 -33.76
N TYR A 357 -3.28 9.90 -35.09
CA TYR A 357 -2.46 10.75 -35.93
C TYR A 357 -3.34 11.35 -37.01
N SER A 358 -3.02 12.57 -37.45
CA SER A 358 -3.69 13.25 -38.57
C SER A 358 -2.66 13.90 -39.49
N ASN A 359 -3.03 14.05 -40.77
CA ASN A 359 -2.21 14.62 -41.85
C ASN A 359 -0.83 13.92 -41.99
N ASN A 360 -0.72 12.66 -41.59
CA ASN A 360 0.56 11.97 -41.41
C ASN A 360 0.89 10.96 -42.52
N ASP A 361 0.00 10.83 -43.51
CA ASP A 361 0.07 9.94 -44.67
C ASP A 361 0.46 10.66 -45.97
N ALA A 362 0.86 11.92 -45.87
CA ALA A 362 1.36 12.76 -46.95
C ALA A 362 2.50 13.70 -46.46
N VAL A 363 3.02 14.53 -47.35
CA VAL A 363 4.00 15.59 -47.07
C VAL A 363 3.28 16.82 -46.54
N GLY A 364 3.77 17.40 -45.44
CA GLY A 364 3.17 18.55 -44.75
C GLY A 364 3.33 18.49 -43.24
N THR A 365 2.55 19.30 -42.51
CA THR A 365 2.53 19.28 -41.04
C THR A 365 1.56 18.21 -40.54
N ALA A 366 2.13 17.17 -39.93
CA ALA A 366 1.38 16.09 -39.30
C ALA A 366 1.23 16.31 -37.80
N THR A 367 0.20 15.70 -37.20
CA THR A 367 -0.05 15.75 -35.75
C THR A 367 -0.10 14.34 -35.17
N VAL A 368 0.46 14.17 -33.97
CA VAL A 368 0.17 13.03 -33.08
C VAL A 368 -0.65 13.54 -31.90
N THR A 369 -1.75 12.85 -31.58
CA THR A 369 -2.64 13.21 -30.48
C THR A 369 -2.77 12.03 -29.53
N LEU A 370 -2.67 12.31 -28.24
CA LEU A 370 -2.80 11.35 -27.14
C LEU A 370 -4.07 11.72 -26.37
N THR A 371 -5.07 10.85 -26.40
CA THR A 371 -6.33 11.03 -25.68
C THR A 371 -6.31 10.18 -24.41
N GLY A 372 -6.64 10.78 -23.27
CA GLY A 372 -6.64 10.09 -21.97
C GLY A 372 -7.64 8.93 -21.90
N LEU A 373 -7.29 7.91 -21.11
CA LEU A 373 -8.14 6.77 -20.79
C LEU A 373 -8.20 6.54 -19.28
N GLY A 374 -9.37 6.10 -18.79
CA GLY A 374 -9.59 5.67 -17.41
C GLY A 374 -9.26 6.73 -16.37
N ASN A 375 -8.03 6.67 -15.83
CA ASN A 375 -7.52 7.64 -14.87
C ASN A 375 -7.16 9.01 -15.48
N PHE A 376 -7.17 9.13 -16.81
CA PHE A 376 -6.83 10.34 -17.57
C PHE A 376 -7.96 10.73 -18.54
N SER A 377 -8.04 12.02 -18.88
CA SER A 377 -9.04 12.56 -19.81
C SER A 377 -8.43 13.59 -20.77
N GLY A 378 -9.27 14.14 -21.67
CA GLY A 378 -8.88 15.17 -22.61
C GLY A 378 -7.78 14.73 -23.58
N THR A 379 -7.09 15.68 -24.19
CA THR A 379 -6.10 15.41 -25.24
C THR A 379 -4.86 16.29 -25.12
N THR A 380 -3.68 15.71 -25.33
CA THR A 380 -2.45 16.45 -25.66
C THR A 380 -2.03 16.12 -27.08
N SER A 381 -1.43 17.06 -27.80
CA SER A 381 -0.95 16.85 -29.16
C SER A 381 0.45 17.39 -29.39
N ARG A 382 1.08 16.93 -30.47
CA ARG A 382 2.35 17.46 -30.95
C ARG A 382 2.43 17.36 -32.47
N THR A 383 2.79 18.48 -33.09
CA THR A 383 3.07 18.56 -34.52
C THR A 383 4.49 18.10 -34.85
N TYR A 384 4.67 17.64 -36.09
CA TYR A 384 5.97 17.34 -36.70
C TYR A 384 5.88 17.53 -38.22
N SER A 385 7.02 17.85 -38.84
CA SER A 385 7.15 17.98 -40.29
C SER A 385 7.31 16.61 -40.95
N ILE A 386 6.61 16.40 -42.06
CA ILE A 386 6.87 15.32 -43.00
C ILE A 386 7.30 15.93 -44.34
N VAL A 387 8.54 15.68 -44.76
CA VAL A 387 9.13 16.23 -45.99
C VAL A 387 9.35 15.14 -47.05
N LYS A 388 9.51 15.54 -48.33
CA LYS A 388 9.92 14.60 -49.39
C LYS A 388 11.38 14.16 -49.18
N ALA A 389 11.70 12.94 -49.61
CA ALA A 389 13.08 12.59 -49.92
C ALA A 389 13.57 13.40 -51.13
N ALA A 390 14.82 13.83 -51.12
CA ALA A 390 15.49 14.24 -52.35
C ALA A 390 15.64 13.02 -53.27
N ALA A 391 15.50 13.23 -54.59
CA ALA A 391 15.56 12.17 -55.59
C ALA A 391 16.91 11.42 -55.55
N GLY A 392 16.89 10.11 -55.81
CA GLY A 392 18.07 9.27 -55.67
C GLY A 392 18.36 8.93 -54.20
N LYS A 393 19.61 9.13 -53.76
CA LYS A 393 20.07 8.79 -52.40
C LYS A 393 20.12 10.05 -51.51
N SER A 394 19.27 10.10 -50.49
CA SER A 394 19.33 11.10 -49.41
C SER A 394 19.62 10.44 -48.06
N THR A 395 20.04 11.19 -47.04
CA THR A 395 20.27 10.65 -45.69
C THR A 395 19.79 11.63 -44.64
N VAL A 396 18.91 11.18 -43.75
CA VAL A 396 18.30 11.99 -42.68
C VAL A 396 18.25 11.14 -41.41
N ASN A 397 18.69 11.69 -40.27
CA ASN A 397 18.67 11.03 -38.96
C ASN A 397 19.24 9.59 -38.97
N GLY A 398 20.42 9.42 -39.60
CA GLY A 398 21.10 8.12 -39.75
C GLY A 398 20.47 7.16 -40.78
N THR A 399 19.31 7.50 -41.36
CA THR A 399 18.62 6.66 -42.35
C THR A 399 18.89 7.17 -43.77
N THR A 400 19.45 6.31 -44.61
CA THR A 400 19.55 6.52 -46.06
C THR A 400 18.19 6.23 -46.70
N TYR A 401 17.65 7.15 -47.49
CA TYR A 401 16.47 6.94 -48.31
C TYR A 401 16.85 6.81 -49.79
N TYR A 402 16.21 5.87 -50.49
CA TYR A 402 16.30 5.71 -51.93
C TYR A 402 14.93 6.05 -52.53
N ALA A 403 14.88 7.13 -53.30
CA ALA A 403 13.65 7.67 -53.88
C ALA A 403 13.72 7.82 -55.40
N ASP A 404 12.56 7.72 -56.05
CA ASP A 404 12.42 7.98 -57.48
C ASP A 404 12.67 9.47 -57.85
N SER A 405 12.62 9.79 -59.14
CA SER A 405 12.76 11.17 -59.65
C SER A 405 11.71 12.15 -59.12
N ASN A 406 10.63 11.67 -58.50
CA ASN A 406 9.54 12.48 -57.95
C ASN A 406 9.65 12.65 -56.42
N GLY A 407 10.66 12.04 -55.77
CA GLY A 407 10.83 12.00 -54.32
C GLY A 407 9.98 10.94 -53.59
N ASN A 408 9.40 9.97 -54.30
CA ASN A 408 8.76 8.81 -53.68
C ASN A 408 9.81 7.83 -53.20
N VAL A 409 9.90 7.59 -51.89
CA VAL A 409 10.75 6.54 -51.32
C VAL A 409 10.27 5.16 -51.80
N GLU A 410 11.17 4.38 -52.41
CA GLU A 410 10.95 2.95 -52.67
C GLU A 410 11.42 2.12 -51.48
N ARG A 411 12.60 2.45 -50.96
CA ARG A 411 13.25 1.79 -49.83
C ARG A 411 14.09 2.75 -48.99
N SER A 412 14.33 2.40 -47.75
CA SER A 412 15.32 3.05 -46.88
C SER A 412 16.30 2.02 -46.32
N VAL A 413 17.46 2.49 -45.87
CA VAL A 413 18.52 1.70 -45.23
C VAL A 413 19.00 2.44 -43.98
N THR A 414 18.91 1.79 -42.82
CA THR A 414 19.43 2.27 -41.53
C THR A 414 20.28 1.15 -40.95
N ASP A 415 21.49 1.45 -40.45
CA ASP A 415 22.39 0.45 -39.84
C ASP A 415 22.61 -0.84 -40.69
N GLY A 416 22.63 -0.67 -42.01
CA GLY A 416 22.78 -1.76 -43.00
C GLY A 416 21.54 -2.60 -43.27
N VAL A 417 20.36 -2.16 -42.80
CA VAL A 417 19.10 -2.89 -42.84
C VAL A 417 18.10 -2.23 -43.80
N ILE A 418 17.58 -2.99 -44.78
CA ILE A 418 16.68 -2.49 -45.82
C ILE A 418 15.20 -2.55 -45.38
N SER A 419 14.53 -1.41 -45.36
CA SER A 419 13.07 -1.26 -45.24
C SER A 419 12.44 -0.76 -46.56
N TYR A 420 11.16 -1.02 -46.80
CA TYR A 420 10.46 -0.64 -48.05
C TYR A 420 9.21 0.17 -47.71
N SER A 421 8.78 1.07 -48.60
CA SER A 421 7.63 1.95 -48.36
C SER A 421 6.29 1.20 -48.36
N ASP A 422 5.32 1.61 -47.53
CA ASP A 422 3.96 1.04 -47.60
C ASP A 422 3.36 1.22 -48.99
N LYS A 423 3.68 2.31 -49.70
CA LYS A 423 3.30 2.54 -51.11
C LYS A 423 3.81 1.43 -52.03
N TYR A 424 5.04 0.96 -51.83
CA TYR A 424 5.61 -0.20 -52.53
C TYR A 424 4.88 -1.50 -52.12
N LEU A 425 4.72 -1.76 -50.82
CA LEU A 425 4.10 -3.00 -50.31
C LEU A 425 2.62 -3.12 -50.72
N ASN A 426 1.85 -2.03 -50.59
CA ASN A 426 0.46 -1.95 -51.01
C ASN A 426 0.29 -2.28 -52.50
N LYS A 427 1.20 -1.84 -53.38
CA LYS A 427 1.11 -2.09 -54.82
C LYS A 427 1.04 -3.59 -55.14
N TYR A 428 1.79 -4.42 -54.40
CA TYR A 428 1.80 -5.87 -54.56
C TYR A 428 0.72 -6.57 -53.73
N ALA A 429 0.51 -6.16 -52.48
CA ALA A 429 -0.49 -6.77 -51.59
C ALA A 429 -1.94 -6.53 -52.04
N LYS A 430 -2.30 -5.30 -52.44
CA LYS A 430 -3.65 -4.97 -52.92
C LYS A 430 -4.05 -5.79 -54.15
N LYS A 431 -3.11 -6.04 -55.08
CA LYS A 431 -3.38 -6.87 -56.27
C LYS A 431 -3.82 -8.29 -55.88
N GLN A 432 -3.26 -8.87 -54.83
CA GLN A 432 -3.66 -10.20 -54.34
C GLN A 432 -5.01 -10.19 -53.62
N ILE A 433 -5.30 -9.13 -52.85
CA ILE A 433 -6.60 -8.97 -52.15
C ILE A 433 -7.75 -8.83 -53.15
N THR A 434 -7.58 -7.99 -54.18
CA THR A 434 -8.58 -7.85 -55.25
C THR A 434 -8.72 -9.13 -56.09
N ALA A 435 -7.62 -9.86 -56.36
CA ALA A 435 -7.68 -11.17 -57.00
C ALA A 435 -8.40 -12.23 -56.15
N GLY A 436 -8.43 -12.07 -54.82
CA GLY A 436 -9.22 -12.89 -53.90
C GLY A 436 -10.70 -12.50 -53.78
N GLY A 437 -11.20 -11.56 -54.60
CA GLY A 437 -12.61 -11.14 -54.61
C GLY A 437 -12.98 -10.06 -53.58
N TYR A 438 -12.01 -9.48 -52.88
CA TYR A 438 -12.26 -8.43 -51.87
C TYR A 438 -12.20 -7.03 -52.51
N ALA A 439 -13.25 -6.24 -52.29
CA ALA A 439 -13.19 -4.81 -52.52
C ALA A 439 -12.36 -4.12 -51.41
N LEU A 440 -11.67 -3.02 -51.72
CA LEU A 440 -10.97 -2.23 -50.70
C LEU A 440 -11.90 -1.14 -50.16
N SER A 441 -11.94 -0.97 -48.83
CA SER A 441 -12.74 0.07 -48.17
C SER A 441 -11.88 0.93 -47.24
N THR A 442 -11.89 2.24 -47.47
CA THR A 442 -11.27 3.25 -46.58
C THR A 442 -12.15 3.59 -45.37
N ALA A 443 -13.41 3.15 -45.34
CA ALA A 443 -14.37 3.41 -44.26
C ALA A 443 -14.27 2.40 -43.10
N LEU A 444 -13.46 1.34 -43.25
CA LEU A 444 -13.12 0.40 -42.19
C LEU A 444 -11.83 0.86 -41.49
N PRO A 445 -11.78 0.87 -40.15
CA PRO A 445 -10.56 1.22 -39.43
C PRO A 445 -9.40 0.26 -39.71
N ARG A 446 -8.21 0.68 -39.29
CA ARG A 446 -6.97 -0.09 -39.40
C ARG A 446 -6.80 -0.97 -38.16
N VAL A 447 -6.58 -2.27 -38.37
CA VAL A 447 -6.31 -3.26 -37.32
C VAL A 447 -4.79 -3.46 -37.23
N ASP A 448 -4.14 -2.88 -36.21
CA ASP A 448 -2.69 -3.04 -36.02
C ASP A 448 -2.33 -4.47 -35.55
N ILE A 449 -1.14 -4.96 -35.90
CA ILE A 449 -0.57 -6.21 -35.35
C ILE A 449 0.14 -5.85 -34.03
N ASP A 450 -0.07 -6.62 -32.96
CA ASP A 450 0.52 -6.37 -31.65
C ASP A 450 1.86 -7.09 -31.44
N THR A 451 1.97 -8.38 -31.80
CA THR A 451 3.23 -9.13 -31.69
C THR A 451 3.45 -10.11 -32.83
N ILE A 452 4.73 -10.34 -33.15
CA ILE A 452 5.20 -11.44 -34.00
C ILE A 452 6.36 -12.15 -33.27
N SER A 453 6.28 -13.48 -33.12
CA SER A 453 7.22 -14.23 -32.26
C SER A 453 7.44 -15.69 -32.70
N ARG A 454 8.63 -16.25 -32.42
CA ARG A 454 8.97 -17.65 -32.74
C ARG A 454 8.22 -18.58 -31.80
N GLY A 455 7.64 -19.65 -32.35
CA GLY A 455 7.11 -20.77 -31.57
C GLY A 455 8.23 -21.62 -30.96
N ALA A 456 7.89 -22.83 -30.54
CA ALA A 456 8.86 -23.79 -30.00
C ALA A 456 9.83 -24.39 -31.05
N SER A 457 9.79 -23.91 -32.30
CA SER A 457 10.76 -24.26 -33.34
C SER A 457 10.94 -23.11 -34.34
N SER A 458 12.08 -23.10 -35.01
CA SER A 458 12.47 -22.09 -36.00
C SER A 458 11.56 -22.02 -37.24
N ARG A 459 10.62 -22.97 -37.40
CA ARG A 459 9.65 -23.04 -38.50
C ARG A 459 8.24 -22.57 -38.14
N LYS A 460 8.00 -22.05 -36.91
CA LYS A 460 6.69 -21.52 -36.47
C LYS A 460 6.75 -20.05 -36.09
N ILE A 461 5.89 -19.23 -36.70
CA ILE A 461 5.73 -17.80 -36.39
C ILE A 461 4.33 -17.57 -35.84
N ASN A 462 4.23 -17.19 -34.57
CA ASN A 462 2.99 -16.69 -33.99
C ASN A 462 2.82 -15.22 -34.39
N ILE A 463 1.62 -14.83 -34.81
CA ILE A 463 1.19 -13.44 -35.00
C ILE A 463 0.00 -13.20 -34.08
N THR A 464 -0.01 -12.11 -33.32
CA THR A 464 -1.14 -11.72 -32.45
C THR A 464 -1.60 -10.29 -32.70
N TRP A 465 -2.90 -10.06 -32.53
CA TRP A 465 -3.53 -8.74 -32.58
C TRP A 465 -4.77 -8.73 -31.68
N LYS A 466 -5.03 -7.62 -31.00
CA LYS A 466 -6.25 -7.45 -30.19
C LYS A 466 -7.48 -7.29 -31.07
N HIS A 467 -8.63 -7.70 -30.54
CA HIS A 467 -9.89 -7.15 -31.00
C HIS A 467 -9.88 -5.63 -30.73
N PHE A 468 -10.15 -4.84 -31.76
CA PHE A 468 -10.66 -3.49 -31.55
C PHE A 468 -12.17 -3.60 -31.63
N MET A 469 -12.87 -3.18 -30.56
CA MET A 469 -14.33 -3.26 -30.43
C MET A 469 -15.03 -2.47 -31.55
N ASP A 470 -15.34 -3.17 -32.64
CA ASP A 470 -15.95 -2.62 -33.85
C ASP A 470 -16.71 -3.75 -34.55
N ASP A 471 -18.03 -3.71 -34.39
CA ASP A 471 -19.03 -4.69 -34.86
C ASP A 471 -19.07 -4.84 -36.40
N ARG A 472 -18.43 -3.93 -37.13
CA ARG A 472 -18.39 -3.95 -38.60
C ARG A 472 -17.44 -5.00 -39.17
N TYR A 473 -16.62 -5.66 -38.34
CA TYR A 473 -15.71 -6.73 -38.77
C TYR A 473 -16.32 -8.12 -38.65
N SER A 474 -16.46 -8.83 -39.77
CA SER A 474 -16.78 -10.27 -39.80
C SER A 474 -15.57 -11.15 -39.53
N SER A 475 -14.37 -10.67 -39.88
CA SER A 475 -13.16 -11.48 -40.01
C SER A 475 -11.90 -10.63 -40.19
N TYR A 476 -10.74 -11.26 -40.17
CA TYR A 476 -9.42 -10.68 -40.40
C TYR A 476 -8.67 -11.44 -41.49
N LEU A 477 -8.30 -10.75 -42.58
CA LEU A 477 -7.51 -11.33 -43.66
C LEU A 477 -6.01 -11.15 -43.36
N LEU A 478 -5.28 -12.26 -43.25
CA LEU A 478 -3.85 -12.29 -42.94
C LEU A 478 -3.04 -12.70 -44.18
N LEU A 479 -2.00 -11.93 -44.51
CA LEU A 479 -1.10 -12.16 -45.63
C LEU A 479 0.37 -12.21 -45.18
N ARG A 480 1.19 -12.99 -45.90
CA ARG A 480 2.65 -13.05 -45.76
C ARG A 480 3.34 -12.54 -47.02
N GLY A 481 4.30 -11.64 -46.86
CA GLY A 481 5.19 -11.15 -47.89
C GLY A 481 6.56 -11.82 -47.84
N ASP A 482 7.23 -11.92 -49.00
CA ASP A 482 8.65 -12.32 -49.09
C ASP A 482 9.61 -11.27 -48.47
N THR A 483 10.91 -11.58 -48.46
CA THR A 483 11.99 -10.74 -47.90
C THR A 483 11.98 -9.30 -48.38
N GLU A 484 11.49 -9.05 -49.59
CA GLU A 484 11.52 -7.74 -50.24
C GLU A 484 10.13 -7.09 -50.27
N GLY A 485 9.08 -7.85 -49.92
CA GLY A 485 7.67 -7.44 -50.03
C GLY A 485 7.14 -7.45 -51.47
N LYS A 486 7.81 -8.17 -52.38
CA LYS A 486 7.51 -8.23 -53.82
C LYS A 486 6.44 -9.26 -54.16
N LYS A 487 6.45 -10.41 -53.47
CA LYS A 487 5.41 -11.45 -53.56
C LYS A 487 4.67 -11.56 -52.24
N TRP A 488 3.36 -11.68 -52.31
CA TRP A 488 2.46 -11.83 -51.16
C TRP A 488 1.60 -13.09 -51.33
N THR A 489 1.28 -13.75 -50.21
CA THR A 489 0.47 -14.96 -50.13
C THR A 489 -0.57 -14.79 -49.02
N VAL A 490 -1.84 -15.08 -49.29
CA VAL A 490 -2.87 -15.14 -48.24
C VAL A 490 -2.60 -16.37 -47.36
N LEU A 491 -2.58 -16.18 -46.04
CA LEU A 491 -2.42 -17.26 -45.06
C LEU A 491 -3.76 -17.78 -44.54
N GLY A 492 -4.77 -16.92 -44.50
CA GLY A 492 -6.12 -17.27 -44.11
C GLY A 492 -6.99 -16.07 -43.78
N GLU A 493 -8.26 -16.35 -43.55
CA GLU A 493 -9.25 -15.43 -43.02
C GLU A 493 -9.68 -15.96 -41.64
N ILE A 494 -9.44 -15.19 -40.58
CA ILE A 494 -9.74 -15.56 -39.21
C ILE A 494 -11.08 -14.90 -38.83
N PRO A 495 -12.13 -15.65 -38.44
CA PRO A 495 -13.39 -15.05 -38.00
C PRO A 495 -13.21 -14.10 -36.80
N ALA A 496 -14.01 -13.04 -36.76
CA ALA A 496 -14.18 -12.24 -35.56
C ALA A 496 -15.09 -12.98 -34.55
N SER A 497 -14.99 -12.57 -33.28
CA SER A 497 -15.74 -13.12 -32.15
C SER A 497 -15.84 -12.06 -31.05
N ASP A 498 -16.95 -12.06 -30.32
CA ASP A 498 -17.31 -11.03 -29.33
C ASP A 498 -16.55 -11.16 -27.99
N SER A 499 -15.25 -11.50 -28.04
CA SER A 499 -14.43 -11.72 -26.84
C SER A 499 -13.21 -10.81 -26.79
N ASP A 500 -12.92 -10.26 -25.60
CA ASP A 500 -11.76 -9.40 -25.24
C ASP A 500 -10.38 -10.09 -25.36
N LYS A 501 -10.27 -11.16 -26.15
CA LYS A 501 -9.06 -11.97 -26.26
C LYS A 501 -8.17 -11.46 -27.39
N ASP A 502 -6.86 -11.53 -27.16
CA ASP A 502 -5.87 -11.37 -28.23
C ASP A 502 -6.07 -12.49 -29.26
N TYR A 503 -6.36 -12.15 -30.51
CA TYR A 503 -6.35 -13.10 -31.61
C TYR A 503 -4.94 -13.62 -31.85
N LYS A 504 -4.85 -14.86 -32.32
CA LYS A 504 -3.58 -15.51 -32.63
C LYS A 504 -3.68 -16.35 -33.89
N TYR A 505 -2.75 -16.15 -34.81
CA TYR A 505 -2.45 -17.07 -35.90
C TYR A 505 -1.06 -17.69 -35.70
N THR A 506 -0.84 -18.90 -36.23
CA THR A 506 0.49 -19.52 -36.25
C THR A 506 0.84 -19.97 -37.67
N ASP A 507 1.70 -19.21 -38.32
CA ASP A 507 2.25 -19.57 -39.62
C ASP A 507 3.30 -20.68 -39.47
N ASN A 508 3.18 -21.71 -40.32
CA ASN A 508 4.04 -22.88 -40.31
C ASN A 508 4.86 -22.87 -41.61
N ILE A 509 6.12 -22.44 -41.51
CA ILE A 509 7.01 -22.23 -42.66
C ILE A 509 7.47 -23.60 -43.19
N LYS A 510 7.21 -23.85 -44.48
CA LYS A 510 7.38 -25.19 -45.09
C LYS A 510 8.76 -25.46 -45.73
N SER A 511 9.65 -24.47 -45.86
CA SER A 511 10.89 -24.60 -46.64
C SER A 511 12.17 -24.31 -45.85
N GLU A 512 13.23 -25.08 -46.14
CA GLU A 512 14.55 -24.98 -45.49
C GLU A 512 15.24 -23.64 -45.72
N ASN A 513 15.04 -23.04 -46.89
CA ASN A 513 15.50 -21.69 -47.24
C ASN A 513 14.62 -20.60 -46.60
N SER A 514 14.39 -20.67 -45.28
CA SER A 514 13.49 -19.80 -44.51
C SER A 514 14.04 -18.37 -44.37
N ARG A 515 13.85 -17.56 -45.41
CA ARG A 515 14.23 -16.14 -45.43
C ARG A 515 13.27 -15.30 -44.57
N PHE A 516 13.72 -14.12 -44.13
CA PHE A 516 12.90 -13.13 -43.42
C PHE A 516 11.57 -12.84 -44.14
N PHE A 517 10.46 -12.88 -43.39
CA PHE A 517 9.09 -12.66 -43.91
C PHE A 517 8.49 -11.37 -43.36
N ARG A 518 7.49 -10.83 -44.07
CA ARG A 518 6.67 -9.69 -43.63
C ARG A 518 5.22 -10.13 -43.48
N TYR A 519 4.45 -9.48 -42.62
CA TYR A 519 3.05 -9.81 -42.41
C TYR A 519 2.15 -8.59 -42.61
N ALA A 520 0.95 -8.82 -43.14
CA ALA A 520 -0.04 -7.78 -43.35
C ALA A 520 -1.42 -8.26 -42.93
N LEU A 521 -2.20 -7.36 -42.32
CA LEU A 521 -3.50 -7.63 -41.73
C LEU A 521 -4.51 -6.60 -42.23
N ALA A 522 -5.71 -7.05 -42.58
CA ALA A 522 -6.86 -6.18 -42.82
C ALA A 522 -8.10 -6.75 -42.12
N GLY A 523 -8.83 -5.91 -41.41
CA GLY A 523 -10.19 -6.24 -40.99
C GLY A 523 -11.10 -6.35 -42.22
N VAL A 524 -11.98 -7.35 -42.23
CA VAL A 524 -12.91 -7.65 -43.31
C VAL A 524 -14.33 -7.43 -42.82
N SER A 525 -15.17 -6.86 -43.67
CA SER A 525 -16.60 -6.60 -43.45
C SER A 525 -17.40 -7.24 -44.57
N VAL A 526 -18.51 -7.91 -44.26
CA VAL A 526 -19.45 -8.40 -45.26
C VAL A 526 -20.65 -7.47 -45.32
N ARG A 527 -21.00 -6.97 -46.50
CA ARG A 527 -22.18 -6.15 -46.76
C ARG A 527 -22.78 -6.55 -48.09
N ASP A 528 -24.10 -6.75 -48.15
CA ASP A 528 -24.82 -7.12 -49.37
C ASP A 528 -24.21 -8.34 -50.09
N GLY A 529 -23.75 -9.33 -49.31
CA GLY A 529 -23.05 -10.53 -49.78
C GLY A 529 -21.60 -10.32 -50.27
N LYS A 530 -21.10 -9.07 -50.32
CA LYS A 530 -19.77 -8.71 -50.82
C LYS A 530 -18.78 -8.52 -49.66
N LYS A 531 -17.52 -8.95 -49.87
CA LYS A 531 -16.44 -8.77 -48.89
C LYS A 531 -15.67 -7.48 -49.15
N TYR A 532 -15.48 -6.70 -48.08
CA TYR A 532 -14.72 -5.45 -48.07
C TYR A 532 -13.54 -5.58 -47.09
N ALA A 533 -12.32 -5.50 -47.61
CA ALA A 533 -11.10 -5.44 -46.79
C ALA A 533 -10.76 -3.97 -46.47
N GLY A 534 -10.44 -3.69 -45.20
CA GLY A 534 -10.08 -2.36 -44.70
C GLY A 534 -8.69 -1.87 -45.11
N GLN A 535 -8.22 -0.80 -44.50
CA GLN A 535 -6.85 -0.33 -44.69
C GLN A 535 -5.86 -1.39 -44.20
N LEU A 536 -4.95 -1.82 -45.09
CA LEU A 536 -3.88 -2.74 -44.72
C LEU A 536 -2.95 -2.15 -43.67
N THR A 537 -2.80 -2.89 -42.58
CA THR A 537 -1.65 -2.82 -41.69
C THR A 537 -0.54 -3.68 -42.28
N PHE A 538 0.67 -3.15 -42.33
CA PHE A 538 1.89 -3.92 -42.47
C PHE A 538 2.62 -3.91 -41.13
N ASP A 539 3.12 -5.06 -40.70
CA ASP A 539 4.17 -5.12 -39.69
C ASP A 539 5.37 -5.92 -40.23
N VAL A 540 6.55 -5.45 -39.83
CA VAL A 540 7.84 -6.00 -40.25
C VAL A 540 8.47 -6.79 -39.10
N GLY A 541 7.63 -7.43 -38.29
CA GLY A 541 8.05 -8.30 -37.22
C GLY A 541 8.67 -9.60 -37.76
N TRP A 542 9.94 -9.79 -37.46
CA TRP A 542 10.56 -11.11 -37.46
C TRP A 542 10.48 -11.68 -36.05
N ALA A 543 10.42 -12.99 -35.98
CA ALA A 543 10.72 -13.67 -34.74
C ALA A 543 12.23 -13.63 -34.46
N LYS A 544 12.64 -12.96 -33.38
CA LYS A 544 14.03 -12.88 -32.94
C LYS A 544 14.66 -14.26 -32.80
N VAL A 545 15.88 -14.44 -33.30
CA VAL A 545 16.62 -15.69 -33.07
C VAL A 545 17.09 -15.74 -31.62
N LYS A 546 16.74 -16.80 -30.92
CA LYS A 546 17.21 -17.05 -29.55
C LYS A 546 18.52 -17.80 -29.63
N LEU A 547 19.62 -17.16 -29.28
CA LEU A 547 20.95 -17.79 -29.27
C LEU A 547 21.39 -18.03 -27.84
N CYS A 548 22.14 -19.10 -27.61
CA CYS A 548 22.85 -19.33 -26.36
C CYS A 548 24.35 -19.35 -26.67
N LEU A 549 25.07 -18.31 -26.23
CA LEU A 549 26.53 -18.28 -26.30
C LEU A 549 27.12 -18.88 -25.03
N ASP A 550 28.14 -19.71 -25.18
CA ASP A 550 28.92 -20.27 -24.08
C ASP A 550 30.40 -19.86 -24.24
N PRO A 551 30.85 -18.80 -23.57
CA PRO A 551 32.26 -18.47 -23.48
C PRO A 551 33.01 -19.61 -22.77
N GLY A 552 33.83 -20.35 -23.51
CA GLY A 552 34.56 -21.51 -23.02
C GLY A 552 35.37 -21.21 -21.76
N HIS A 553 35.53 -22.23 -20.90
CA HIS A 553 36.33 -22.17 -19.67
C HIS A 553 35.91 -21.04 -18.67
N TYR A 554 36.78 -20.69 -17.73
CA TYR A 554 36.68 -19.57 -16.77
C TYR A 554 37.89 -18.63 -16.94
N ILE A 555 37.90 -17.42 -16.36
CA ILE A 555 38.99 -16.44 -16.62
C ILE A 555 40.32 -16.99 -16.07
N GLY A 556 41.42 -16.85 -16.82
CA GLY A 556 42.72 -17.43 -16.45
C GLY A 556 42.86 -18.94 -16.71
N CYS A 557 41.82 -19.64 -17.17
CA CYS A 557 41.96 -21.02 -17.64
C CYS A 557 42.71 -21.10 -18.98
N ASN A 558 43.42 -22.21 -19.21
CA ASN A 558 44.36 -22.41 -20.33
C ASN A 558 45.29 -21.20 -20.51
N ALA A 559 45.86 -20.73 -19.41
CA ALA A 559 46.79 -19.60 -19.38
C ALA A 559 48.24 -20.00 -19.70
N ASN A 560 48.91 -19.12 -20.43
CA ASN A 560 50.36 -18.98 -20.48
C ASN A 560 50.72 -17.54 -20.05
N SER A 561 51.99 -17.15 -20.15
CA SER A 561 52.49 -15.84 -19.72
C SER A 561 51.87 -14.62 -20.45
N GLU A 562 51.20 -14.82 -21.59
CA GLU A 562 50.69 -13.75 -22.46
C GLU A 562 49.17 -13.81 -22.69
N TYR A 563 48.56 -14.99 -22.54
CA TYR A 563 47.21 -15.29 -23.02
C TYR A 563 46.49 -16.28 -22.10
N SER A 564 45.18 -16.12 -21.96
CA SER A 564 44.27 -17.13 -21.43
C SER A 564 43.06 -17.24 -22.35
N GLU A 565 42.74 -18.47 -22.75
CA GLU A 565 41.57 -18.77 -23.57
C GLU A 565 40.29 -18.30 -22.88
N GLY A 566 40.07 -18.68 -21.62
CA GLY A 566 38.87 -18.33 -20.89
C GLY A 566 38.73 -16.82 -20.61
N THR A 567 39.82 -16.04 -20.64
CA THR A 567 39.74 -14.58 -20.68
C THR A 567 39.27 -14.08 -22.05
N GLN A 568 39.90 -14.52 -23.14
CA GLN A 568 39.60 -14.00 -24.49
C GLN A 568 38.26 -14.48 -25.05
N MET A 569 37.82 -15.70 -24.71
CA MET A 569 36.49 -16.21 -25.07
C MET A 569 35.37 -15.47 -24.36
N LEU A 570 35.60 -14.96 -23.13
CA LEU A 570 34.65 -14.07 -22.46
C LEU A 570 34.51 -12.73 -23.19
N LEU A 571 35.63 -12.12 -23.57
CA LEU A 571 35.65 -10.85 -24.30
C LEU A 571 35.03 -10.98 -25.70
N LEU A 572 35.35 -12.07 -26.42
CA LEU A 572 34.73 -12.39 -27.71
C LEU A 572 33.22 -12.65 -27.55
N GLY A 573 32.81 -13.48 -26.59
CA GLY A 573 31.40 -13.80 -26.34
C GLY A 573 30.57 -12.58 -25.94
N GLY A 574 31.14 -11.65 -25.17
CA GLY A 574 30.53 -10.36 -24.88
C GLY A 574 30.33 -9.50 -26.13
N LYS A 575 31.38 -9.33 -26.95
CA LYS A 575 31.30 -8.56 -28.21
C LYS A 575 30.36 -9.21 -29.23
N LEU A 576 30.32 -10.54 -29.30
CA LEU A 576 29.42 -11.30 -30.18
C LEU A 576 27.96 -11.14 -29.74
N LYS A 577 27.67 -11.30 -28.45
CA LYS A 577 26.36 -10.97 -27.84
C LYS A 577 25.93 -9.55 -28.20
N ASP A 578 26.82 -8.57 -28.04
CA ASP A 578 26.48 -7.17 -28.26
C ASP A 578 26.33 -6.84 -29.74
N SER A 579 27.09 -7.48 -30.64
CA SER A 579 26.87 -7.39 -32.09
C SER A 579 25.53 -7.99 -32.52
N LEU A 580 25.18 -9.17 -31.99
CA LEU A 580 23.92 -9.88 -32.28
C LEU A 580 22.68 -9.14 -31.75
N THR A 581 22.82 -8.38 -30.65
CA THR A 581 21.71 -7.65 -30.00
C THR A 581 21.66 -6.15 -30.33
N SER A 582 22.75 -5.56 -30.82
CA SER A 582 22.77 -4.19 -31.37
C SER A 582 22.23 -4.10 -32.80
N THR A 583 22.43 -5.13 -33.62
CA THR A 583 21.94 -5.16 -35.02
C THR A 583 20.40 -5.25 -35.03
N LYS A 584 19.73 -4.24 -35.64
CA LYS A 584 18.31 -3.94 -35.47
C LYS A 584 17.60 -3.52 -36.77
N LEU A 585 16.32 -3.87 -36.89
CA LEU A 585 15.40 -3.39 -37.93
C LEU A 585 14.25 -2.61 -37.27
N LEU A 586 13.96 -1.38 -37.72
CA LEU A 586 12.90 -0.52 -37.14
C LEU A 586 12.97 -0.41 -35.59
N GLY A 587 14.18 -0.44 -35.02
CA GLY A 587 14.42 -0.37 -33.57
C GLY A 587 14.34 -1.68 -32.78
N THR A 588 13.87 -2.79 -33.37
CA THR A 588 13.84 -4.11 -32.72
C THR A 588 15.12 -4.90 -33.07
N ALA A 589 15.68 -5.68 -32.13
CA ALA A 589 16.95 -6.41 -32.30
C ALA A 589 16.79 -7.79 -32.96
N PHE A 590 17.70 -8.19 -33.86
CA PHE A 590 17.57 -9.45 -34.60
C PHE A 590 17.68 -10.69 -33.71
N ALA A 591 18.58 -10.70 -32.72
CA ALA A 591 18.70 -11.78 -31.75
C ALA A 591 18.24 -11.39 -30.34
N THR A 592 17.96 -12.42 -29.53
CA THR A 592 18.07 -12.39 -28.07
C THR A 592 19.11 -13.42 -27.66
N VAL A 593 20.10 -13.00 -26.87
CA VAL A 593 21.25 -13.85 -26.52
C VAL A 593 21.22 -14.19 -25.04
N LYS A 594 21.07 -15.48 -24.72
CA LYS A 594 21.53 -16.03 -23.44
C LYS A 594 23.05 -16.15 -23.49
N ILE A 595 23.71 -15.96 -22.35
CA ILE A 595 25.15 -16.23 -22.20
C ILE A 595 25.38 -17.05 -20.92
N THR A 596 26.20 -18.11 -20.97
CA THR A 596 26.41 -18.99 -19.80
C THR A 596 27.12 -18.27 -18.66
N ARG A 597 28.02 -17.32 -18.96
CA ARG A 597 28.74 -16.49 -17.98
C ARG A 597 28.99 -15.07 -18.49
N THR A 598 29.15 -14.14 -17.55
CA THR A 598 29.54 -12.73 -17.81
C THR A 598 30.80 -12.30 -17.06
N GLY A 599 31.43 -13.23 -16.34
CA GLY A 599 32.69 -13.05 -15.61
C GLY A 599 33.34 -14.41 -15.36
N ASP A 600 33.94 -14.58 -14.18
CA ASP A 600 34.33 -15.89 -13.64
C ASP A 600 33.11 -16.76 -13.31
N GLY A 601 32.14 -16.17 -12.61
CA GLY A 601 30.86 -16.79 -12.33
C GLY A 601 29.99 -16.95 -13.58
N VAL A 602 29.24 -18.06 -13.60
CA VAL A 602 28.10 -18.25 -14.50
C VAL A 602 26.99 -17.23 -14.20
N THR A 603 26.09 -16.98 -15.16
CA THR A 603 25.02 -15.99 -14.96
C THR A 603 24.02 -16.43 -13.89
N GLU A 604 23.45 -15.50 -13.13
CA GLU A 604 22.53 -15.84 -12.02
C GLU A 604 21.29 -16.62 -12.51
N THR A 605 20.78 -16.29 -13.70
CA THR A 605 19.68 -17.00 -14.36
C THR A 605 20.07 -18.36 -14.94
N PHE A 606 21.37 -18.68 -15.00
CA PHE A 606 21.90 -20.00 -15.31
C PHE A 606 22.05 -20.87 -14.04
N ALA A 607 22.42 -20.27 -12.90
CA ALA A 607 22.82 -20.97 -11.66
C ALA A 607 21.66 -21.67 -10.88
N ALA A 608 20.47 -21.80 -11.47
CA ALA A 608 19.29 -22.35 -10.82
C ALA A 608 19.39 -23.88 -10.60
N GLY A 609 20.05 -24.28 -9.50
CA GLY A 609 20.14 -25.65 -9.01
C GLY A 609 21.52 -26.30 -9.03
N VAL A 610 22.59 -25.56 -9.39
CA VAL A 610 23.98 -26.04 -9.28
C VAL A 610 24.82 -24.93 -8.65
N PRO A 611 25.50 -25.16 -7.50
CA PRO A 611 26.29 -24.12 -6.83
C PRO A 611 27.41 -23.55 -7.71
N ASN A 612 27.66 -22.25 -7.60
CA ASN A 612 28.69 -21.57 -8.40
C ASN A 612 30.07 -22.19 -8.21
N GLU A 613 30.44 -22.65 -6.99
CA GLU A 613 31.74 -23.28 -6.74
C GLU A 613 32.03 -24.51 -7.62
N LYS A 614 31.00 -25.29 -8.02
CA LYS A 614 31.14 -26.45 -8.92
C LYS A 614 31.57 -26.06 -10.36
N PHE A 615 31.56 -24.78 -10.72
CA PHE A 615 31.99 -24.29 -12.04
C PHE A 615 33.43 -23.74 -12.07
N ILE A 616 34.12 -23.68 -10.93
CA ILE A 616 35.40 -22.98 -10.77
C ILE A 616 36.55 -23.96 -10.40
N GLY A 617 36.25 -25.17 -9.95
CA GLY A 617 37.24 -26.15 -9.49
C GLY A 617 37.80 -27.05 -10.60
N TYR A 618 39.11 -27.36 -10.50
CA TYR A 618 39.71 -28.51 -11.19
C TYR A 618 39.45 -29.78 -10.37
N GLY A 619 38.76 -30.76 -10.95
CA GLY A 619 38.53 -32.07 -10.35
C GLY A 619 37.24 -32.74 -10.80
N ASP A 620 37.35 -34.01 -11.21
CA ASP A 620 36.42 -35.15 -11.27
C ASP A 620 34.91 -34.93 -11.51
N GLY A 621 34.27 -33.97 -10.87
CA GLY A 621 32.87 -33.58 -11.08
C GLY A 621 32.58 -32.83 -12.40
N TYR A 622 33.59 -32.65 -13.27
CA TYR A 622 33.52 -31.91 -14.55
C TYR A 622 32.28 -32.17 -15.41
N GLY A 623 31.74 -33.40 -15.35
CA GLY A 623 30.55 -33.78 -16.08
C GLY A 623 29.35 -32.86 -15.81
N GLU A 624 29.04 -32.55 -14.55
CA GLU A 624 27.82 -31.81 -14.21
C GLU A 624 27.86 -30.35 -14.69
N ALA A 625 28.98 -29.67 -14.46
CA ALA A 625 29.16 -28.26 -14.79
C ALA A 625 29.15 -28.02 -16.32
N LEU A 626 29.87 -28.85 -17.08
CA LEU A 626 29.86 -28.78 -18.54
C LEU A 626 28.51 -29.22 -19.13
N MET A 627 27.81 -30.16 -18.49
CA MET A 627 26.43 -30.50 -18.87
C MET A 627 25.45 -29.36 -18.59
N ALA A 628 25.64 -28.56 -17.54
CA ALA A 628 24.76 -27.41 -17.26
C ALA A 628 24.90 -26.33 -18.35
N ARG A 629 26.14 -26.02 -18.81
CA ARG A 629 26.43 -25.09 -19.92
C ARG A 629 25.59 -25.35 -21.16
N GLY A 630 25.57 -26.60 -21.65
CA GLY A 630 24.73 -26.98 -22.78
C GLY A 630 23.23 -27.03 -22.47
N LYS A 631 22.82 -27.53 -21.30
CA LYS A 631 21.39 -27.62 -20.89
C LYS A 631 20.71 -26.25 -20.83
N TYR A 632 21.44 -25.19 -20.45
CA TYR A 632 20.91 -23.82 -20.40
C TYR A 632 20.45 -23.30 -21.77
N SER A 633 20.93 -23.87 -22.87
CA SER A 633 20.44 -23.55 -24.21
C SER A 633 18.95 -23.85 -24.39
N LYS A 634 18.31 -24.70 -23.56
CA LYS A 634 16.89 -25.09 -23.65
C LYS A 634 15.96 -23.92 -23.99
N GLY A 635 15.24 -24.04 -25.10
CA GLY A 635 14.33 -23.01 -25.61
C GLY A 635 14.98 -21.91 -26.46
N CYS A 636 16.27 -22.01 -26.77
CA CYS A 636 16.93 -21.26 -27.83
C CYS A 636 16.81 -21.97 -29.19
N ASP A 637 16.96 -21.21 -30.29
CA ASP A 637 17.04 -21.69 -31.66
C ASP A 637 18.43 -22.26 -32.01
N TYR A 638 19.50 -21.88 -31.31
CA TYR A 638 20.87 -22.40 -31.50
C TYR A 638 21.76 -22.26 -30.25
N PHE A 639 22.78 -23.10 -30.14
CA PHE A 639 23.84 -23.06 -29.14
C PHE A 639 25.23 -22.89 -29.80
N ILE A 640 26.07 -22.00 -29.28
CA ILE A 640 27.43 -21.74 -29.78
C ILE A 640 28.38 -21.67 -28.59
N SER A 641 29.31 -22.63 -28.48
CA SER A 641 30.39 -22.62 -27.50
C SER A 641 31.69 -22.12 -28.15
N LEU A 642 32.38 -21.19 -27.50
CA LEU A 642 33.49 -20.42 -28.06
C LEU A 642 34.81 -20.83 -27.40
N HIS A 643 35.76 -21.32 -28.18
CA HIS A 643 37.04 -21.89 -27.71
C HIS A 643 38.26 -21.50 -28.57
N THR A 644 39.47 -21.80 -28.10
CA THR A 644 40.70 -21.87 -28.92
C THR A 644 41.52 -23.11 -28.55
N ASN A 645 42.06 -23.80 -29.56
CA ASN A 645 42.61 -25.14 -29.39
C ASN A 645 44.12 -25.12 -29.02
N ALA A 646 44.64 -26.25 -28.56
CA ALA A 646 46.05 -26.48 -28.28
C ALA A 646 46.61 -27.63 -29.14
N THR A 647 47.94 -27.74 -29.22
CA THR A 647 48.61 -28.90 -29.84
C THR A 647 49.97 -29.14 -29.18
N SER A 648 50.38 -30.41 -29.10
CA SER A 648 51.59 -30.82 -28.38
C SER A 648 52.86 -30.49 -29.16
N THR A 649 53.59 -29.48 -28.67
CA THR A 649 55.02 -29.25 -28.91
C THR A 649 55.52 -29.41 -30.36
N ASN A 650 55.36 -28.33 -31.13
CA ASN A 650 56.46 -27.72 -31.88
C ASN A 650 57.23 -28.63 -32.88
N SER A 651 56.52 -29.32 -33.80
CA SER A 651 57.17 -30.15 -34.83
C SER A 651 56.60 -30.09 -36.27
N TRP A 652 55.31 -29.78 -36.48
CA TRP A 652 54.69 -29.80 -37.83
C TRP A 652 53.84 -28.60 -38.22
N TYR A 653 53.43 -27.76 -37.26
CA TYR A 653 52.65 -26.55 -37.50
C TYR A 653 53.53 -25.31 -37.36
N THR A 654 53.83 -24.66 -38.49
CA THR A 654 54.60 -23.41 -38.53
C THR A 654 53.75 -22.22 -38.05
N SER A 655 54.37 -21.04 -37.99
CA SER A 655 53.70 -19.73 -37.79
C SER A 655 52.53 -19.46 -38.75
N ASP A 656 52.43 -20.19 -39.87
CA ASP A 656 51.36 -20.08 -40.87
C ASP A 656 50.08 -20.85 -40.51
N PHE A 657 49.99 -21.52 -39.35
CA PHE A 657 48.81 -22.30 -39.00
C PHE A 657 47.73 -21.45 -38.29
N TRP A 658 46.65 -21.17 -39.05
CA TRP A 658 45.48 -20.35 -38.66
C TRP A 658 44.15 -21.09 -38.94
N GLU A 659 44.11 -22.42 -38.76
CA GLU A 659 42.89 -23.21 -38.96
C GLU A 659 41.80 -22.85 -37.93
N VAL A 660 40.53 -22.93 -38.35
CA VAL A 660 39.32 -22.86 -37.50
C VAL A 660 38.61 -24.21 -37.56
N GLN A 661 38.16 -24.72 -36.41
CA GLN A 661 37.53 -26.04 -36.32
C GLN A 661 36.13 -25.93 -35.72
N CYS A 662 35.16 -26.66 -36.27
CA CYS A 662 33.75 -26.60 -35.85
C CYS A 662 33.21 -28.01 -35.55
N TYR A 663 32.74 -28.23 -34.32
CA TYR A 663 32.20 -29.50 -33.84
C TYR A 663 30.70 -29.38 -33.60
N ILE A 664 29.90 -29.88 -34.54
CA ILE A 664 28.43 -29.76 -34.58
C ILE A 664 27.80 -30.90 -33.77
N ASN A 665 26.67 -30.64 -33.07
CA ASN A 665 25.91 -31.69 -32.39
C ASN A 665 24.97 -32.47 -33.34
N ASN A 666 24.36 -33.56 -32.86
CA ASN A 666 23.52 -34.42 -33.69
C ASN A 666 22.29 -33.70 -34.21
N VAL A 667 21.62 -32.93 -33.34
CA VAL A 667 20.44 -32.11 -33.71
C VAL A 667 20.81 -31.10 -34.81
N GLY A 668 21.99 -30.48 -34.74
CA GLY A 668 22.51 -29.56 -35.76
C GLY A 668 22.91 -30.24 -37.06
N ASN A 669 23.55 -31.41 -36.99
CA ASN A 669 23.99 -32.18 -38.16
C ASN A 669 22.83 -32.88 -38.90
N ALA A 670 21.72 -33.16 -38.21
CA ALA A 670 20.52 -33.79 -38.79
C ALA A 670 19.68 -32.87 -39.69
N ASN A 671 19.94 -31.56 -39.71
CA ASN A 671 19.20 -30.57 -40.50
C ASN A 671 20.15 -29.74 -41.38
N SER A 672 19.90 -29.74 -42.69
CA SER A 672 20.63 -28.97 -43.70
C SER A 672 20.84 -27.50 -43.30
N PHE A 673 19.80 -26.87 -42.75
CA PHE A 673 19.83 -25.48 -42.31
C PHE A 673 20.76 -25.27 -41.10
N ASP A 674 20.67 -26.12 -40.08
CA ASP A 674 21.41 -25.95 -38.82
C ASP A 674 22.89 -26.29 -38.99
N TRP A 675 23.23 -27.24 -39.87
CA TRP A 675 24.60 -27.48 -40.33
C TRP A 675 25.19 -26.24 -41.03
N GLN A 676 24.40 -25.58 -41.90
CA GLN A 676 24.86 -24.40 -42.64
C GLN A 676 25.16 -23.21 -41.70
N VAL A 677 24.48 -23.08 -40.55
CA VAL A 677 24.82 -22.08 -39.51
C VAL A 677 26.24 -22.30 -38.99
N SER A 678 26.62 -23.55 -38.68
CA SER A 678 27.99 -23.89 -38.25
C SER A 678 29.04 -23.63 -39.34
N TYR A 679 28.72 -23.99 -40.58
CA TYR A 679 29.62 -23.83 -41.72
C TYR A 679 29.92 -22.36 -42.03
N GLU A 680 28.88 -21.51 -42.16
CA GLU A 680 29.10 -20.08 -42.42
C GLU A 680 29.76 -19.36 -41.24
N LEU A 681 29.51 -19.78 -39.99
CA LEU A 681 30.20 -19.27 -38.81
C LEU A 681 31.71 -19.53 -38.88
N GLY A 682 32.14 -20.79 -39.00
CA GLY A 682 33.57 -21.15 -39.05
C GLY A 682 34.29 -20.53 -40.25
N LYS A 683 33.60 -20.46 -41.40
CA LYS A 683 34.07 -19.79 -42.62
C LYS A 683 34.23 -18.28 -42.46
N ALA A 684 33.39 -17.62 -41.67
CA ALA A 684 33.54 -16.20 -41.34
C ALA A 684 34.67 -15.95 -40.34
N ALA A 685 34.81 -16.81 -39.33
CA ALA A 685 35.94 -16.76 -38.39
C ALA A 685 37.28 -16.93 -39.12
N SER A 686 37.42 -17.98 -39.93
CA SER A 686 38.64 -18.28 -40.69
C SER A 686 39.08 -17.13 -41.60
N LYS A 687 38.13 -16.56 -42.36
CA LYS A 687 38.37 -15.37 -43.21
C LYS A 687 38.69 -14.10 -42.44
N THR A 688 38.34 -14.03 -41.16
CA THR A 688 38.54 -12.85 -40.34
C THR A 688 39.87 -12.87 -39.60
N ILE A 689 40.29 -14.05 -39.13
CA ILE A 689 41.50 -14.27 -38.32
C ILE A 689 42.76 -14.43 -39.18
N ALA A 690 42.70 -15.19 -40.29
CA ALA A 690 43.88 -15.53 -41.08
C ALA A 690 44.49 -14.31 -41.83
N PRO A 691 45.79 -14.02 -41.67
CA PRO A 691 46.45 -12.91 -42.35
C PRO A 691 46.51 -13.14 -43.87
N GLY A 692 46.26 -12.09 -44.64
CA GLY A 692 46.31 -12.13 -46.11
C GLY A 692 45.25 -12.98 -46.80
N GLY A 693 44.26 -13.52 -46.06
CA GLY A 693 43.22 -14.36 -46.64
C GLY A 693 43.69 -15.76 -47.09
N LYS A 694 44.80 -16.26 -46.54
CA LYS A 694 45.24 -17.66 -46.69
C LYS A 694 44.24 -18.63 -46.00
N THR A 695 43.03 -18.78 -46.53
CA THR A 695 42.06 -19.77 -46.05
C THR A 695 42.54 -21.17 -46.43
N VAL A 696 43.20 -21.85 -45.50
CA VAL A 696 43.23 -23.31 -45.51
C VAL A 696 41.83 -23.79 -45.16
N GLU A 697 40.98 -23.98 -46.17
CA GLU A 697 39.77 -24.78 -46.01
C GLU A 697 40.23 -26.19 -45.63
N SER A 698 40.12 -26.56 -44.34
CA SER A 698 40.60 -27.87 -43.88
C SER A 698 39.67 -28.97 -44.40
N ARG A 699 40.00 -29.44 -45.61
CA ARG A 699 39.32 -30.51 -46.37
C ARG A 699 39.17 -31.82 -45.60
N ALA A 700 39.81 -31.97 -44.43
CA ALA A 700 39.64 -33.07 -43.50
C ALA A 700 38.42 -32.89 -42.59
N ALA A 701 38.15 -31.69 -42.06
CA ALA A 701 37.12 -31.46 -41.05
C ALA A 701 35.68 -31.59 -41.59
N PHE A 702 35.47 -31.38 -42.89
CA PHE A 702 34.14 -31.33 -43.51
C PHE A 702 33.82 -32.48 -44.48
N LYS A 703 34.76 -33.40 -44.74
CA LYS A 703 34.58 -34.41 -45.80
C LYS A 703 33.78 -35.64 -45.38
N ASP A 704 33.94 -36.09 -44.14
CA ASP A 704 33.32 -37.33 -43.69
C ASP A 704 32.08 -37.09 -42.82
N ARG A 705 30.91 -37.44 -43.37
CA ARG A 705 29.71 -37.71 -42.55
C ARG A 705 29.87 -38.98 -41.67
N ASN A 706 30.99 -39.69 -41.83
CA ASN A 706 31.25 -41.04 -41.30
C ASN A 706 32.38 -41.11 -40.27
N VAL A 707 33.10 -40.01 -39.96
CA VAL A 707 34.10 -39.99 -38.88
C VAL A 707 33.38 -39.87 -37.53
N ILE A 708 32.76 -40.99 -37.15
CA ILE A 708 32.14 -41.21 -35.85
C ILE A 708 33.27 -41.43 -34.82
N ASN A 709 33.18 -40.73 -33.70
CA ASN A 709 34.18 -40.69 -32.62
C ASN A 709 34.69 -42.10 -32.25
N ARG A 710 35.98 -42.37 -32.48
CA ARG A 710 36.68 -43.55 -31.92
C ARG A 710 37.59 -43.13 -30.77
N HIS A 711 37.06 -43.19 -29.55
CA HIS A 711 37.87 -43.42 -28.36
C HIS A 711 37.20 -44.50 -27.51
N VAL A 712 37.90 -45.61 -27.29
CA VAL A 712 37.55 -46.63 -26.31
C VAL A 712 38.35 -46.32 -25.06
N SER A 713 37.70 -46.12 -23.92
CA SER A 713 38.39 -46.08 -22.63
C SER A 713 38.67 -47.51 -22.14
N ALA A 714 39.73 -47.70 -21.36
CA ALA A 714 40.17 -49.03 -20.93
C ALA A 714 39.19 -49.75 -19.98
N ASN A 715 38.10 -49.09 -19.54
CA ASN A 715 37.22 -49.56 -18.46
C ASN A 715 35.88 -50.13 -18.95
N GLY A 716 35.61 -50.14 -20.26
CA GLY A 716 34.47 -50.88 -20.84
C GLY A 716 33.08 -50.25 -20.75
N ASP A 717 32.92 -49.07 -20.15
CA ASP A 717 31.62 -48.37 -20.05
C ASP A 717 31.03 -48.01 -21.43
N THR A 718 29.92 -48.65 -21.81
CA THR A 718 29.29 -48.47 -23.11
C THR A 718 28.38 -47.24 -23.18
N TYR A 719 28.94 -46.07 -23.51
CA TYR A 719 28.14 -44.95 -24.00
C TYR A 719 27.59 -45.24 -25.40
N ARG A 720 26.34 -44.81 -25.68
CA ARG A 720 25.66 -45.14 -26.94
C ARG A 720 26.31 -44.44 -28.14
N LEU A 721 26.52 -45.22 -29.20
CA LEU A 721 26.97 -44.75 -30.51
C LEU A 721 26.09 -43.58 -30.99
N GLY A 722 26.72 -42.42 -31.19
CA GLY A 722 26.07 -41.15 -31.53
C GLY A 722 26.32 -40.01 -30.54
N ASP A 723 26.78 -40.27 -29.30
CA ASP A 723 27.13 -39.19 -28.37
C ASP A 723 28.29 -38.32 -28.93
N THR A 724 28.11 -37.00 -28.94
CA THR A 724 29.06 -36.01 -29.47
C THR A 724 30.25 -35.83 -28.53
N TYR A 725 31.44 -35.49 -29.03
CA TYR A 725 32.69 -35.57 -28.22
C TYR A 725 32.73 -34.56 -27.05
N TYR A 726 32.25 -33.34 -27.25
CA TYR A 726 32.30 -32.29 -26.24
C TYR A 726 31.08 -32.32 -25.30
N ALA A 727 31.31 -32.15 -24.00
CA ALA A 727 30.26 -32.22 -22.98
C ALA A 727 29.17 -31.15 -23.15
N VAL A 728 29.56 -29.93 -23.55
CA VAL A 728 28.63 -28.82 -23.77
C VAL A 728 27.69 -29.06 -24.96
N THR A 729 28.19 -29.65 -26.06
CA THR A 729 27.36 -29.95 -27.24
C THR A 729 26.45 -31.16 -27.03
N ARG A 730 26.90 -32.21 -26.30
CA ARG A 730 26.01 -33.30 -25.81
C ARG A 730 24.84 -32.75 -24.99
N ALA A 731 25.10 -31.76 -24.15
CA ALA A 731 24.07 -31.22 -23.27
C ALA A 731 23.05 -30.32 -23.99
N ALA A 732 23.45 -29.62 -25.06
CA ALA A 732 22.52 -28.95 -25.97
C ALA A 732 21.65 -29.96 -26.74
N ASP A 733 22.28 -31.07 -27.22
CA ASP A 733 21.61 -32.20 -27.88
C ASP A 733 20.49 -32.77 -26.99
N ARG A 734 20.81 -33.03 -25.71
CA ARG A 734 19.88 -33.54 -24.68
C ARG A 734 18.74 -32.59 -24.29
N VAL A 735 18.75 -31.33 -24.73
CA VAL A 735 17.62 -30.40 -24.60
C VAL A 735 16.97 -30.02 -25.93
N GLY A 736 17.33 -30.72 -27.02
CA GLY A 736 16.74 -30.57 -28.35
C GLY A 736 17.18 -29.31 -29.10
N VAL A 737 18.34 -28.75 -28.78
CA VAL A 737 18.85 -27.50 -29.38
C VAL A 737 20.03 -27.81 -30.31
N PRO A 738 19.99 -27.41 -31.59
CA PRO A 738 21.13 -27.54 -32.49
C PRO A 738 22.28 -26.63 -32.03
N GLY A 739 23.52 -27.05 -32.23
CA GLY A 739 24.65 -26.22 -31.83
C GLY A 739 26.01 -26.71 -32.21
N VAL A 740 27.00 -25.86 -31.96
CA VAL A 740 28.39 -26.00 -32.36
C VAL A 740 29.34 -25.59 -31.24
N LEU A 741 30.49 -26.26 -31.15
CA LEU A 741 31.67 -25.72 -30.50
C LEU A 741 32.66 -25.29 -31.58
N ILE A 742 33.16 -24.06 -31.51
CA ILE A 742 34.07 -23.47 -32.49
C ILE A 742 35.41 -23.11 -31.85
N GLU A 743 36.48 -23.70 -32.41
CA GLU A 743 37.88 -23.40 -32.13
C GLU A 743 38.35 -22.30 -33.07
N HIS A 744 38.51 -21.07 -32.56
CA HIS A 744 38.76 -19.89 -33.42
C HIS A 744 40.18 -19.81 -33.98
N SER A 745 41.15 -20.45 -33.33
CA SER A 745 42.36 -21.08 -33.88
C SER A 745 43.19 -21.67 -32.74
N PHE A 746 44.47 -21.97 -32.95
CA PHE A 746 45.35 -22.60 -31.97
C PHE A 746 46.10 -21.57 -31.11
N HIS A 747 45.82 -21.51 -29.80
CA HIS A 747 46.46 -20.55 -28.89
C HIS A 747 47.93 -20.88 -28.56
N THR A 748 48.42 -22.04 -28.99
CA THR A 748 49.86 -22.35 -29.00
C THR A 748 50.64 -21.52 -30.03
N ASN A 749 49.99 -21.06 -31.12
CA ASN A 749 50.62 -20.15 -32.11
C ASN A 749 50.75 -18.71 -31.52
N PRO A 750 51.97 -18.14 -31.42
CA PRO A 750 52.18 -16.80 -30.87
C PRO A 750 51.43 -15.68 -31.61
N GLU A 751 51.37 -15.73 -32.94
CA GLU A 751 50.69 -14.69 -33.71
C GLU A 751 49.16 -14.79 -33.56
N VAL A 752 48.60 -15.99 -33.34
CA VAL A 752 47.20 -16.17 -32.95
C VAL A 752 46.93 -15.55 -31.58
N ARG A 753 47.78 -15.77 -30.56
CA ARG A 753 47.63 -15.11 -29.24
C ARG A 753 47.60 -13.60 -29.37
N LYS A 754 48.62 -13.04 -30.03
CA LYS A 754 48.81 -11.60 -30.30
C LYS A 754 47.65 -11.01 -31.11
N TRP A 755 47.09 -11.75 -32.06
CA TRP A 755 45.90 -11.35 -32.80
C TRP A 755 44.66 -11.30 -31.90
N MET A 756 44.44 -12.34 -31.09
CA MET A 756 43.28 -12.47 -30.20
C MET A 756 43.32 -11.55 -28.98
N LEU A 757 44.49 -11.08 -28.55
CA LEU A 757 44.67 -10.07 -27.51
C LEU A 757 44.22 -8.65 -27.95
N SER A 758 44.03 -8.42 -29.26
CA SER A 758 43.58 -7.13 -29.78
C SER A 758 42.07 -6.98 -29.71
N ASP A 759 41.59 -6.05 -28.87
CA ASP A 759 40.16 -5.73 -28.72
C ASP A 759 39.48 -5.42 -30.07
N LYS A 760 40.18 -4.68 -30.93
CA LYS A 760 39.76 -4.34 -32.31
C LYS A 760 39.59 -5.58 -33.18
N ASN A 761 40.45 -6.59 -33.02
CA ASN A 761 40.36 -7.85 -33.76
C ASN A 761 39.20 -8.71 -33.24
N LEU A 762 39.01 -8.80 -31.92
CA LEU A 762 37.84 -9.47 -31.34
C LEU A 762 36.52 -8.80 -31.75
N ALA A 763 36.48 -7.46 -31.85
CA ALA A 763 35.32 -6.73 -32.35
C ALA A 763 35.06 -7.00 -33.84
N LYS A 764 36.11 -7.11 -34.66
CA LYS A 764 36.04 -7.51 -36.07
C LYS A 764 35.50 -8.94 -36.22
N LEU A 765 36.00 -9.88 -35.40
CA LEU A 765 35.58 -11.28 -35.35
C LEU A 765 34.11 -11.40 -34.97
N ALA A 766 33.74 -10.85 -33.82
CA ALA A 766 32.36 -10.80 -33.33
C ALA A 766 31.37 -10.20 -34.35
N LYS A 767 31.78 -9.17 -35.12
CA LYS A 767 30.92 -8.60 -36.18
C LYS A 767 30.83 -9.49 -37.41
N ALA A 768 31.91 -10.15 -37.83
CA ALA A 768 31.88 -11.10 -38.95
C ALA A 768 31.03 -12.34 -38.64
N GLU A 769 31.15 -12.88 -37.43
CA GLU A 769 30.41 -14.05 -36.94
C GLU A 769 28.93 -13.75 -36.69
N SER A 770 28.64 -12.63 -36.02
CA SER A 770 27.29 -12.06 -35.91
C SER A 770 26.66 -11.92 -37.30
N ASN A 771 27.39 -11.38 -38.27
CA ASN A 771 26.91 -11.27 -39.64
C ASN A 771 26.69 -12.65 -40.30
N ALA A 772 27.56 -13.65 -40.09
CA ALA A 772 27.37 -14.99 -40.64
C ALA A 772 26.10 -15.69 -40.10
N ILE A 773 25.94 -15.70 -38.77
CA ILE A 773 24.75 -16.24 -38.09
C ILE A 773 23.50 -15.53 -38.59
N LEU A 774 23.51 -14.19 -38.60
CA LEU A 774 22.33 -13.41 -38.97
C LEU A 774 21.97 -13.54 -40.46
N ARG A 775 22.95 -13.66 -41.37
CA ARG A 775 22.69 -14.01 -42.79
C ARG A 775 22.00 -15.36 -42.91
N GLN A 776 22.45 -16.37 -42.16
CA GLN A 776 21.89 -17.71 -42.26
C GLN A 776 20.46 -17.79 -41.73
N TYR A 777 20.13 -17.04 -40.66
CA TYR A 777 18.74 -16.82 -40.22
C TYR A 777 17.94 -15.86 -41.13
N GLY A 778 18.48 -15.48 -42.28
CA GLY A 778 17.79 -14.76 -43.34
C GLY A 778 17.65 -13.25 -43.10
N PHE A 779 18.37 -12.67 -42.14
CA PHE A 779 18.27 -11.25 -41.82
C PHE A 779 18.99 -10.35 -42.85
N PRO A 780 18.41 -9.19 -43.22
CA PRO A 780 19.03 -8.25 -44.13
C PRO A 780 20.12 -7.46 -43.40
N ILE A 781 21.37 -7.69 -43.78
CA ILE A 781 22.56 -6.97 -43.27
C ILE A 781 23.55 -6.74 -44.41
N GLU A 782 24.20 -5.57 -44.41
CA GLU A 782 25.21 -5.18 -45.41
C GLU A 782 26.33 -6.21 -45.58
N LYS A 783 26.89 -6.27 -46.79
CA LYS A 783 27.68 -7.41 -47.30
C LYS A 783 29.09 -7.50 -46.72
#